data_AF-C6H564-F1
#
_entry.id   AF-C6H564-F1
#
_cell.length_a   1.000
_cell.length_b   1.000
_cell.length_c   1.000
_cell.angle_alpha   90.00
_cell.angle_beta   90.00
_cell.angle_gamma   90.00
#
_symmetry.space_group_name_H-M   'P 1'
#
loop_
_entity.id
_entity.type
_entity.pdbx_description
1 polymer ?
#
loop_
_entity_poly.entity_id
_entity_poly.type
_entity_poly.pdbx_seq_one_letter_code
_entity_poly.pdbx_strand_id
1 'polypeptide(L)'
;MASEKATRLQGPAVAEPASSILAAHLAPHLSPSPNQRHAISRETFSQLRQEILGQDEGSQFNLEDNITDVHNLICVVVKAGLQPSFRSRVLGEELEGQILDCLDIIRLAVRRCPQVLHEISDPEILGKKDIHAPLFAWLIHELFSLLFIWGQCSIKDKIYSLLSTIYVSQFKGPQLWHSSRSVHTLIQACIGDVLYSLEAVGASEVGCNVPLYFPGPSRILSTCLDKLSLPRSMFTRRVKLGTPGDAIKLCLQLLEAVACPPFHITLPASGTANLRRVLTWVLYCQQKLWAVMLEWLEVSTTTQVEEQLGSLLDFVTLSRKLYSHSLKVSQGLCLDQQARQIWLQCGIDLLNSTKLYQNMDVQQALSQLLSDAIRLSLSSPEVGRFIEDHFSEPLFDRRQGDAGFRKLHQSFQMVIIRILNREYGVPKDVADAKLPALPHSRTQSGNPMTLSIPKSPSRPIFEDGNTPESDRARKRPRLSNPEEETPVTDLVQTVTTTVYHLLSSHPTTGIDGLSQIVLNALPKLSEEDQCEVLTMIGRIVCAGAGSLVMDQPSNVTGPQFRCLICDSISPRLPNNRPLESSNFSEICKTMTEIIPVVQGSRKARIAAMFGIRNIVMHDPKNENVALHSSPLGEWCLQSLRSSLRELRMAAGQTLPAFLRANLSSDIRRANFVIALEYLQNVLEKVDMPIQETSIMALGRLAESVLSYLDV
;
A
#
# COMPACT_ATOMS: atom_id res chain seq x y z
N MET A 1 25.46 74.55 11.27
CA MET A 1 25.80 73.19 10.79
C MET A 1 25.65 72.22 11.94
N ALA A 2 25.21 70.98 11.79
CA ALA A 2 24.32 70.36 10.82
C ALA A 2 23.82 69.06 11.50
N SER A 3 22.56 68.66 11.32
CA SER A 3 22.00 67.50 12.03
C SER A 3 22.26 66.20 11.28
N GLU A 4 22.73 65.16 11.96
CA GLU A 4 22.67 63.80 11.40
C GLU A 4 22.36 62.74 12.47
N LYS A 5 21.37 61.88 12.18
CA LYS A 5 20.94 60.78 13.05
C LYS A 5 21.72 59.53 12.70
N ALA A 6 22.50 58.99 13.64
CA ALA A 6 23.06 57.65 13.54
C ALA A 6 21.98 56.59 13.81
N THR A 7 21.13 56.31 12.81
CA THR A 7 20.12 55.24 12.86
C THR A 7 20.81 53.89 12.99
N ARG A 8 20.65 53.20 14.12
CA ARG A 8 21.08 51.79 14.24
C ARG A 8 20.20 50.92 13.34
N LEU A 9 20.77 50.46 12.22
CA LEU A 9 20.21 49.35 11.45
C LEU A 9 20.18 48.10 12.34
N GLN A 10 18.98 47.62 12.66
CA GLN A 10 18.81 46.27 13.16
C GLN A 10 19.05 45.32 11.97
N GLY A 11 20.12 44.53 12.03
CA GLY A 11 20.24 43.35 11.18
C GLY A 11 19.14 42.34 11.52
N PRO A 12 18.77 41.44 10.59
CA PRO A 12 17.82 40.38 10.90
C PRO A 12 18.32 39.56 12.08
N ALA A 13 17.41 39.24 13.02
CA ALA A 13 17.75 38.37 14.14
C ALA A 13 18.15 37.00 13.60
N VAL A 14 19.39 36.59 13.85
CA VAL A 14 19.85 35.22 13.58
C VAL A 14 19.06 34.30 14.51
N ALA A 15 18.30 33.36 13.93
CA ALA A 15 17.59 32.36 14.71
C ALA A 15 18.60 31.50 15.49
N GLU A 16 18.32 31.23 16.76
CA GLU A 16 19.08 30.22 17.49
C GLU A 16 18.81 28.83 16.89
N PRO A 17 19.82 27.94 16.80
CA PRO A 17 19.64 26.63 16.21
C PRO A 17 18.89 25.67 17.15
N ALA A 18 17.97 24.86 16.60
CA ALA A 18 17.09 23.89 17.26
C ALA A 18 17.61 23.24 18.54
N SER A 19 18.90 22.87 18.58
CA SER A 19 19.58 22.30 19.74
C SER A 19 19.46 23.16 21.01
N SER A 20 19.42 24.50 20.91
CA SER A 20 19.21 25.38 22.08
C SER A 20 17.78 25.28 22.60
N ILE A 21 16.76 25.29 21.72
CA ILE A 21 15.35 25.22 22.12
C ILE A 21 15.01 23.84 22.68
N LEU A 22 15.52 22.76 22.06
CA LEU A 22 15.43 21.39 22.58
C LEU A 22 16.08 21.28 23.98
N ALA A 23 17.28 21.81 24.17
CA ALA A 23 17.98 21.76 25.44
C ALA A 23 17.38 22.67 26.53
N ALA A 24 16.90 23.86 26.17
CA ALA A 24 16.40 24.85 27.13
C ALA A 24 14.94 24.59 27.55
N HIS A 25 14.06 24.23 26.61
CA HIS A 25 12.62 24.13 26.86
C HIS A 25 12.09 22.70 26.96
N LEU A 26 12.76 21.71 26.36
CA LEU A 26 12.26 20.33 26.31
C LEU A 26 13.02 19.37 27.22
N ALA A 27 14.33 19.55 27.42
CA ALA A 27 15.12 18.73 28.33
C ALA A 27 14.62 18.68 29.80
N PRO A 28 14.05 19.75 30.42
CA PRO A 28 13.49 19.66 31.77
C PRO A 28 12.40 18.58 31.90
N HIS A 29 11.63 18.34 30.84
CA HIS A 29 10.53 17.38 30.79
C HIS A 29 10.98 15.92 30.55
N LEU A 30 12.28 15.70 30.28
CA LEU A 30 12.90 14.38 30.30
C LEU A 30 13.31 13.94 31.72
N SER A 31 13.32 14.84 32.71
CA SER A 31 13.67 14.49 34.08
C SER A 31 12.50 13.82 34.84
N PRO A 32 12.74 12.76 35.64
CA PRO A 32 11.68 12.03 36.36
C PRO A 32 11.22 12.73 37.65
N SER A 33 10.80 14.01 37.54
CA SER A 33 10.30 14.82 38.67
C SER A 33 8.77 14.81 38.76
N PRO A 34 8.14 14.39 39.88
CA PRO A 34 6.67 14.23 39.95
C PRO A 34 5.83 15.51 39.87
N ASN A 35 6.41 16.71 40.10
CA ASN A 35 5.66 17.89 40.54
C ASN A 35 5.67 19.12 39.61
N GLN A 36 6.45 19.17 38.53
CA GLN A 36 6.47 20.34 37.64
C GLN A 36 5.37 20.29 36.57
N ARG A 37 4.18 20.81 36.93
CA ARG A 37 3.10 21.13 35.96
C ARG A 37 3.34 22.47 35.28
N HIS A 38 4.43 22.61 34.55
CA HIS A 38 4.58 23.69 33.57
C HIS A 38 4.06 23.18 32.23
N ALA A 39 2.91 23.71 31.80
CA ALA A 39 2.39 23.45 30.46
C ALA A 39 3.23 24.23 29.45
N ILE A 40 3.81 23.53 28.48
CA ILE A 40 4.51 24.16 27.36
C ILE A 40 3.49 24.96 26.56
N SER A 41 3.75 26.24 26.30
CA SER A 41 2.79 27.09 25.59
C SER A 41 2.67 26.69 24.12
N ARG A 42 1.52 27.04 23.51
CA ARG A 42 1.30 26.87 22.07
C ARG A 42 2.44 27.50 21.26
N GLU A 43 2.96 28.65 21.69
CA GLU A 43 4.00 29.41 20.99
C GLU A 43 5.28 28.59 20.81
N THR A 44 5.70 27.81 21.80
CA THR A 44 6.87 26.92 21.70
C THR A 44 6.67 25.83 20.64
N PHE A 45 5.46 25.25 20.54
CA PHE A 45 5.14 24.29 19.48
C PHE A 45 5.02 24.96 18.11
N SER A 46 4.44 26.17 18.02
CA SER A 46 4.37 26.94 16.78
C SER A 46 5.76 27.34 16.28
N GLN A 47 6.69 27.73 17.17
CA GLN A 47 8.09 28.02 16.86
C GLN A 47 8.83 26.77 16.37
N LEU A 48 8.77 25.66 17.11
CA LEU A 48 9.42 24.41 16.72
C LEU A 48 8.87 23.87 15.39
N ARG A 49 7.57 24.04 15.12
CA ARG A 49 6.96 23.76 13.81
C ARG A 49 7.50 24.68 12.71
N GLN A 50 7.64 25.98 12.98
CA GLN A 50 8.21 26.93 12.02
C GLN A 50 9.68 26.62 11.71
N GLU A 51 10.48 26.18 12.68
CA GLU A 51 11.89 25.83 12.44
C GLU A 51 12.02 24.55 11.59
N ILE A 52 11.31 23.48 11.94
CA ILE A 52 11.37 22.22 11.17
C ILE A 52 10.84 22.44 9.74
N LEU A 53 9.84 23.32 9.54
CA LEU A 53 9.34 23.72 8.22
C LEU A 53 10.25 24.71 7.47
N GLY A 54 10.97 25.57 8.18
CA GLY A 54 11.84 26.62 7.61
C GLY A 54 13.21 26.11 7.15
N GLN A 55 13.59 24.91 7.57
CA GLN A 55 14.73 24.17 7.02
C GLN A 55 14.39 23.62 5.63
N ASP A 56 14.80 24.37 4.62
CA ASP A 56 14.59 24.09 3.19
C ASP A 56 15.34 22.81 2.74
N GLU A 57 14.84 22.12 1.71
CA GLU A 57 15.26 20.74 1.37
C GLU A 57 16.72 20.62 0.86
N GLY A 58 17.45 21.74 0.70
CA GLY A 58 18.89 21.79 0.42
C GLY A 58 19.80 21.95 1.66
N SER A 59 19.25 22.10 2.87
CA SER A 59 20.03 22.34 4.08
C SER A 59 20.33 21.05 4.86
N GLN A 60 21.62 20.69 4.99
CA GLN A 60 22.07 19.51 5.73
C GLN A 60 22.03 19.74 7.25
N PHE A 61 20.83 19.78 7.82
CA PHE A 61 20.63 19.42 9.22
C PHE A 61 20.65 17.88 9.30
N ASN A 62 21.65 17.31 9.96
CA ASN A 62 21.88 15.85 10.02
C ASN A 62 20.88 15.11 10.93
N LEU A 63 19.59 15.24 10.64
CA LEU A 63 18.51 14.52 11.30
C LEU A 63 18.48 13.02 10.91
N GLU A 64 19.21 12.64 9.86
CA GLU A 64 19.44 11.24 9.47
C GLU A 64 20.44 10.52 10.39
N ASP A 65 21.37 11.24 11.03
CA ASP A 65 22.44 10.64 11.84
C ASP A 65 22.03 10.30 13.28
N ASN A 66 20.93 10.86 13.81
CA ASN A 66 20.49 10.58 15.19
C ASN A 66 18.98 10.31 15.31
N ILE A 67 18.59 9.08 14.92
CA ILE A 67 17.23 8.53 15.06
C ILE A 67 16.69 8.71 16.49
N THR A 68 17.56 8.60 17.49
CA THR A 68 17.27 8.78 18.93
C THR A 68 16.68 10.16 19.24
N ASP A 69 17.22 11.22 18.63
CA ASP A 69 16.74 12.59 18.89
C ASP A 69 15.35 12.81 18.29
N VAL A 70 15.11 12.24 17.10
CA VAL A 70 13.79 12.26 16.44
C VAL A 70 12.76 11.48 17.25
N HIS A 71 13.15 10.33 17.80
CA HIS A 71 12.31 9.49 18.66
C HIS A 71 11.94 10.22 19.95
N ASN A 72 12.93 10.81 20.63
CA ASN A 72 12.75 11.59 21.84
C ASN A 72 11.86 12.82 21.58
N LEU A 73 12.07 13.56 20.48
CA LEU A 73 11.22 14.67 20.07
C LEU A 73 9.76 14.23 19.91
N ILE A 74 9.49 13.16 19.17
CA ILE A 74 8.12 12.66 18.98
C ILE A 74 7.51 12.24 20.33
N CYS A 75 8.26 11.54 21.19
CA CYS A 75 7.77 11.13 22.50
C CYS A 75 7.44 12.33 23.41
N VAL A 76 8.24 13.39 23.40
CA VAL A 76 7.97 14.63 24.15
C VAL A 76 6.75 15.37 23.58
N VAL A 77 6.61 15.49 22.24
CA VAL A 77 5.43 16.11 21.60
C VAL A 77 4.15 15.33 21.93
N VAL A 78 4.21 13.99 21.99
CA VAL A 78 3.08 13.15 22.44
C VAL A 78 2.76 13.41 23.92
N LYS A 79 3.76 13.38 24.82
CA LYS A 79 3.55 13.54 26.28
C LYS A 79 3.08 14.95 26.68
N ALA A 80 3.70 15.99 26.11
CA ALA A 80 3.49 17.38 26.54
C ALA A 80 2.52 18.16 25.64
N GLY A 81 2.35 17.75 24.37
CA GLY A 81 1.41 18.38 23.43
C GLY A 81 0.08 17.65 23.33
N LEU A 82 0.09 16.34 23.06
CA LEU A 82 -1.14 15.58 22.79
C LEU A 82 -1.84 15.06 24.06
N GLN A 83 -1.10 14.46 25.01
CA GLN A 83 -1.71 13.85 26.21
C GLN A 83 -2.53 14.80 27.12
N PRO A 84 -2.23 16.12 27.26
CA PRO A 84 -3.08 17.04 28.02
C PRO A 84 -4.51 17.13 27.48
N SER A 85 -4.69 17.01 26.16
CA SER A 85 -6.00 17.08 25.50
C SER A 85 -6.96 15.97 25.95
N PHE A 86 -6.45 14.83 26.39
CA PHE A 86 -7.26 13.70 26.90
C PHE A 86 -7.81 13.92 28.32
N ARG A 87 -7.47 15.04 28.96
CA ARG A 87 -7.86 15.40 30.34
C ARG A 87 -8.70 16.66 30.42
N SER A 88 -8.49 17.65 29.54
CA SER A 88 -9.36 18.82 29.49
C SER A 88 -10.74 18.44 28.94
N ARG A 89 -11.80 18.82 29.65
CA ARG A 89 -13.18 18.79 29.13
C ARG A 89 -13.63 20.15 28.61
N VAL A 90 -12.74 21.15 28.62
CA VAL A 90 -12.95 22.48 28.05
C VAL A 90 -12.14 22.55 26.77
N LEU A 91 -12.84 22.71 25.65
CA LEU A 91 -12.23 22.96 24.34
C LEU A 91 -11.90 24.45 24.26
N GLY A 92 -10.65 24.78 23.95
CA GLY A 92 -10.19 26.16 23.74
C GLY A 92 -9.36 26.24 22.47
N GLU A 93 -9.47 27.36 21.75
CA GLU A 93 -8.81 27.57 20.45
C GLU A 93 -7.27 27.46 20.52
N GLU A 94 -6.69 27.78 21.68
CA GLU A 94 -5.26 27.58 21.96
C GLU A 94 -4.87 26.09 21.98
N LEU A 95 -5.72 25.23 22.54
CA LEU A 95 -5.48 23.79 22.62
C LEU A 95 -5.71 23.11 21.27
N GLU A 96 -6.71 23.55 20.48
CA GLU A 96 -6.83 23.14 19.08
C GLU A 96 -5.56 23.53 18.30
N GLY A 97 -5.13 24.78 18.38
CA GLY A 97 -3.91 25.25 17.71
C GLY A 97 -2.67 24.44 18.10
N GLN A 98 -2.51 24.14 19.39
CA GLN A 98 -1.42 23.29 19.90
C GLN A 98 -1.48 21.87 19.32
N ILE A 99 -2.65 21.23 19.28
CA ILE A 99 -2.83 19.89 18.70
C ILE A 99 -2.51 19.90 17.20
N LEU A 100 -3.00 20.91 16.47
CA LEU A 100 -2.75 21.06 15.03
C LEU A 100 -1.25 21.22 14.73
N ASP A 101 -0.52 21.98 15.54
CA ASP A 101 0.93 22.12 15.40
C ASP A 101 1.67 20.81 15.78
N CYS A 102 1.28 20.13 16.87
CA CYS A 102 1.85 18.84 17.28
C CYS A 102 1.69 17.75 16.21
N LEU A 103 0.52 17.66 15.57
CA LEU A 103 0.25 16.71 14.49
C LEU A 103 1.12 16.98 13.25
N ASP A 104 1.37 18.25 12.90
CA ASP A 104 2.29 18.62 11.81
C ASP A 104 3.75 18.26 12.15
N ILE A 105 4.20 18.52 13.38
CA ILE A 105 5.56 18.19 13.84
C ILE A 105 5.82 16.68 13.72
N ILE A 106 4.93 15.84 14.27
CA ILE A 106 5.06 14.38 14.20
C ILE A 106 5.02 13.90 12.75
N ARG A 107 4.13 14.47 11.91
CA ARG A 107 4.01 14.09 10.49
C ARG A 107 5.28 14.42 9.70
N LEU A 108 5.91 15.56 9.97
CA LEU A 108 7.15 15.96 9.30
C LEU A 108 8.35 15.14 9.79
N ALA A 109 8.45 14.87 11.09
CA ALA A 109 9.46 14.00 11.67
C ALA A 109 9.39 12.57 11.09
N VAL A 110 8.20 11.95 11.06
CA VAL A 110 7.98 10.61 10.48
C VAL A 110 8.18 10.60 8.95
N ARG A 111 7.93 11.71 8.24
CA ARG A 111 8.23 11.84 6.81
C ARG A 111 9.73 11.91 6.53
N ARG A 112 10.52 12.60 7.37
CA ARG A 112 11.98 12.72 7.25
C ARG A 112 12.70 11.45 7.71
N CYS A 113 12.37 10.90 8.88
CA CYS A 113 12.94 9.65 9.41
C CYS A 113 11.86 8.56 9.61
N PRO A 114 11.51 7.78 8.57
CA PRO A 114 10.59 6.64 8.69
C PRO A 114 10.94 5.59 9.75
N GLN A 115 12.24 5.37 9.98
CA GLN A 115 12.77 4.29 10.83
C GLN A 115 12.41 4.48 12.31
N VAL A 116 12.25 5.74 12.74
CA VAL A 116 11.89 6.13 14.11
C VAL A 116 10.62 5.44 14.65
N LEU A 117 9.72 5.03 13.74
CA LEU A 117 8.46 4.36 14.08
C LEU A 117 8.65 2.98 14.71
N HIS A 118 9.76 2.30 14.42
CA HIS A 118 10.04 0.95 14.89
C HIS A 118 10.87 0.90 16.18
N GLU A 119 11.45 2.03 16.60
CA GLU A 119 12.18 2.14 17.85
C GLU A 119 11.24 1.97 19.07
N ILE A 120 11.73 1.26 20.08
CA ILE A 120 10.97 0.95 21.30
C ILE A 120 10.89 2.21 22.16
N SER A 121 9.68 2.69 22.45
CA SER A 121 9.49 3.88 23.27
C SER A 121 9.74 3.62 24.75
N ASP A 122 10.48 4.52 25.37
CA ASP A 122 10.77 4.52 26.80
C ASP A 122 9.47 4.77 27.62
N PRO A 123 9.10 3.88 28.56
CA PRO A 123 7.89 4.01 29.35
C PRO A 123 7.92 5.19 30.34
N GLU A 124 9.09 5.70 30.74
CA GLU A 124 9.23 6.90 31.57
C GLU A 124 8.99 8.18 30.77
N ILE A 125 9.49 8.24 29.52
CA ILE A 125 9.24 9.38 28.63
C ILE A 125 7.75 9.46 28.28
N LEU A 126 7.04 8.34 28.06
CA LEU A 126 5.59 8.37 27.77
C LEU A 126 4.67 8.22 28.99
N GLY A 127 5.24 8.03 30.19
CA GLY A 127 4.54 8.09 31.48
C GLY A 127 3.67 6.88 31.84
N LYS A 128 3.86 5.72 31.21
CA LYS A 128 3.18 4.45 31.54
C LYS A 128 4.24 3.38 31.79
N LYS A 129 4.66 3.22 33.06
CA LYS A 129 5.85 2.45 33.48
C LYS A 129 5.96 1.02 32.91
N ASP A 130 4.83 0.36 32.67
CA ASP A 130 4.77 -1.06 32.34
C ASP A 130 4.49 -1.34 30.84
N ILE A 131 4.63 -0.35 29.96
CA ILE A 131 4.30 -0.48 28.52
C ILE A 131 5.52 -0.20 27.63
N HIS A 132 6.32 -1.24 27.40
CA HIS A 132 7.28 -1.28 26.30
C HIS A 132 6.56 -1.58 24.99
N ALA A 133 6.58 -0.64 24.05
CA ALA A 133 6.00 -0.81 22.72
C ALA A 133 6.72 0.11 21.71
N PRO A 134 6.83 -0.29 20.43
CA PRO A 134 7.40 0.55 19.38
C PRO A 134 6.55 1.81 19.13
N LEU A 135 7.22 2.88 18.70
CA LEU A 135 6.60 4.21 18.55
C LEU A 135 5.35 4.21 17.65
N PHE A 136 5.29 3.38 16.61
CA PHE A 136 4.10 3.28 15.76
C PHE A 136 2.84 2.86 16.53
N ALA A 137 2.97 1.96 17.51
CA ALA A 137 1.84 1.45 18.28
C ALA A 137 1.31 2.54 19.24
N TRP A 138 2.22 3.31 19.83
CA TRP A 138 1.89 4.50 20.61
C TRP A 138 1.19 5.56 19.78
N LEU A 139 1.74 5.93 18.62
CA LEU A 139 1.11 6.91 17.74
C LEU A 139 -0.29 6.44 17.29
N ILE A 140 -0.47 5.18 16.90
CA ILE A 140 -1.81 4.66 16.53
C ILE A 140 -2.78 4.69 17.72
N HIS A 141 -2.36 4.28 18.93
CA HIS A 141 -3.20 4.36 20.13
C HIS A 141 -3.65 5.80 20.45
N GLU A 142 -2.72 6.76 20.49
CA GLU A 142 -3.05 8.14 20.85
C GLU A 142 -3.81 8.86 19.71
N LEU A 143 -3.56 8.54 18.43
CA LEU A 143 -4.31 9.10 17.29
C LEU A 143 -5.76 8.57 17.21
N PHE A 144 -5.99 7.28 17.46
CA PHE A 144 -7.35 6.76 17.60
C PHE A 144 -8.04 7.39 18.82
N SER A 145 -7.34 7.56 19.94
CA SER A 145 -7.87 8.28 21.11
C SER A 145 -8.26 9.74 20.79
N LEU A 146 -7.48 10.45 19.96
CA LEU A 146 -7.82 11.81 19.51
C LEU A 146 -9.07 11.83 18.60
N LEU A 147 -9.18 10.91 17.63
CA LEU A 147 -10.35 10.83 16.72
C LEU A 147 -11.69 10.67 17.46
N PHE A 148 -11.67 10.03 18.64
CA PHE A 148 -12.85 9.76 19.46
C PHE A 148 -13.14 10.83 20.53
N ILE A 149 -12.24 11.82 20.68
CA ILE A 149 -12.37 12.91 21.67
C ILE A 149 -12.60 14.26 20.97
N TRP A 150 -12.02 14.48 19.80
CA TRP A 150 -12.11 15.75 19.06
C TRP A 150 -13.04 15.65 17.87
N GLY A 151 -14.17 16.36 17.93
CA GLY A 151 -15.19 16.35 16.87
C GLY A 151 -14.81 17.10 15.59
N GLN A 152 -13.90 18.08 15.69
CA GLN A 152 -13.58 19.06 14.65
C GLN A 152 -12.89 18.46 13.42
N CYS A 153 -13.31 18.90 12.23
CA CYS A 153 -12.74 18.44 10.96
C CYS A 153 -11.25 18.79 10.81
N SER A 154 -10.85 20.00 11.22
CA SER A 154 -9.46 20.50 11.25
C SER A 154 -8.46 19.49 11.84
N ILE A 155 -8.79 18.96 13.01
CA ILE A 155 -7.98 17.96 13.74
C ILE A 155 -8.09 16.59 13.07
N LYS A 156 -9.31 16.15 12.72
CA LYS A 156 -9.54 14.86 12.05
C LYS A 156 -8.75 14.73 10.75
N ASP A 157 -8.78 15.75 9.90
CA ASP A 157 -8.07 15.78 8.61
C ASP A 157 -6.55 15.68 8.82
N LYS A 158 -5.98 16.38 9.81
CA LYS A 158 -4.57 16.21 10.19
C LYS A 158 -4.26 14.80 10.71
N ILE A 159 -5.13 14.21 11.54
CA ILE A 159 -4.94 12.84 12.05
C ILE A 159 -4.97 11.83 10.89
N TYR A 160 -5.93 11.90 9.97
CA TYR A 160 -5.95 11.03 8.80
C TYR A 160 -4.72 11.24 7.91
N SER A 161 -4.25 12.47 7.73
CA SER A 161 -3.02 12.77 7.00
C SER A 161 -1.76 12.19 7.67
N LEU A 162 -1.69 12.21 9.01
CA LEU A 162 -0.62 11.60 9.78
C LEU A 162 -0.70 10.06 9.78
N LEU A 163 -1.87 9.47 10.00
CA LEU A 163 -2.10 8.03 9.88
C LEU A 163 -1.72 7.52 8.49
N SER A 164 -2.10 8.25 7.43
CA SER A 164 -1.70 7.94 6.06
C SER A 164 -0.17 8.05 5.87
N THR A 165 0.48 9.04 6.48
CA THR A 165 1.95 9.20 6.44
C THR A 165 2.67 8.05 7.17
N ILE A 166 2.20 7.63 8.34
CA ILE A 166 2.69 6.46 9.09
C ILE A 166 2.44 5.16 8.32
N TYR A 167 1.30 5.04 7.65
CA TYR A 167 0.97 3.86 6.85
C TYR A 167 1.83 3.76 5.57
N VAL A 168 2.10 4.90 4.93
CA VAL A 168 2.96 5.00 3.75
C VAL A 168 4.42 4.66 4.06
N SER A 169 4.93 5.09 5.21
CA SER A 169 6.36 5.02 5.53
C SER A 169 6.88 3.57 5.59
N GLN A 170 6.02 2.60 5.97
CA GLN A 170 6.34 1.17 5.98
C GLN A 170 6.71 0.59 4.60
N PHE A 171 6.41 1.31 3.50
CA PHE A 171 6.75 0.91 2.13
C PHE A 171 8.00 1.60 1.55
N LYS A 172 8.64 2.51 2.30
CA LYS A 172 9.80 3.29 1.82
C LYS A 172 11.18 2.71 2.17
N GLY A 173 11.26 1.72 3.07
CA GLY A 173 12.52 1.10 3.49
C GLY A 173 12.82 -0.23 2.78
N PRO A 174 14.10 -0.70 2.79
CA PRO A 174 14.44 -2.07 2.40
C PRO A 174 13.64 -3.05 3.28
N GLN A 175 12.97 -4.04 2.66
CA GLN A 175 11.85 -4.71 3.32
C GLN A 175 12.27 -5.71 4.41
N LEU A 176 12.39 -5.19 5.64
CA LEU A 176 12.44 -5.97 6.88
C LEU A 176 11.08 -6.65 7.11
N TRP A 177 10.92 -7.87 6.59
CA TRP A 177 9.66 -8.62 6.43
C TRP A 177 8.74 -8.70 7.67
N HIS A 178 9.30 -8.57 8.88
CA HIS A 178 8.56 -8.65 10.14
C HIS A 178 8.15 -7.29 10.73
N SER A 179 8.89 -6.21 10.44
CA SER A 179 8.55 -4.86 10.89
C SER A 179 7.81 -4.03 9.83
N SER A 180 7.99 -4.35 8.54
CA SER A 180 7.32 -3.67 7.40
C SER A 180 5.80 -3.94 7.30
N ARG A 181 5.24 -4.74 8.20
CA ARG A 181 3.80 -5.07 8.24
C ARG A 181 3.14 -4.82 9.59
N SER A 182 3.88 -4.50 10.65
CA SER A 182 3.29 -4.32 12.00
C SER A 182 2.32 -3.14 12.05
N VAL A 183 2.63 -2.05 11.34
CA VAL A 183 1.76 -0.88 11.14
C VAL A 183 0.47 -1.27 10.40
N HIS A 184 0.61 -1.94 9.25
CA HIS A 184 -0.51 -2.50 8.47
C HIS A 184 -1.41 -3.40 9.34
N THR A 185 -0.85 -4.38 10.04
CA THR A 185 -1.62 -5.35 10.84
C THR A 185 -2.33 -4.71 12.03
N LEU A 186 -1.71 -3.73 12.72
CA LEU A 186 -2.37 -3.00 13.79
C LEU A 186 -3.52 -2.13 13.28
N ILE A 187 -3.33 -1.37 12.19
CA ILE A 187 -4.38 -0.52 11.61
C ILE A 187 -5.52 -1.36 11.03
N GLN A 188 -5.24 -2.49 10.38
CA GLN A 188 -6.26 -3.45 9.96
C GLN A 188 -7.07 -3.99 11.14
N ALA A 189 -6.43 -4.29 12.26
CA ALA A 189 -7.12 -4.79 13.45
C ALA A 189 -8.00 -3.72 14.11
N CYS A 190 -7.53 -2.47 14.20
CA CYS A 190 -8.34 -1.37 14.71
C CYS A 190 -9.57 -1.10 13.82
N ILE A 191 -9.39 -1.02 12.50
CA ILE A 191 -10.50 -0.80 11.54
C ILE A 191 -11.46 -2.00 11.55
N GLY A 192 -10.93 -3.23 11.59
CA GLY A 192 -11.73 -4.46 11.66
C GLY A 192 -12.54 -4.60 12.95
N ASP A 193 -12.03 -4.09 14.09
CA ASP A 193 -12.72 -4.09 15.38
C ASP A 193 -13.88 -3.06 15.42
N VAL A 194 -13.69 -1.88 14.81
CA VAL A 194 -14.80 -0.91 14.61
C VAL A 194 -15.83 -1.46 13.62
N LEU A 195 -15.40 -2.06 12.50
CA LEU A 195 -16.30 -2.67 11.52
C LEU A 195 -17.11 -3.84 12.11
N TYR A 196 -16.47 -4.71 12.91
CA TYR A 196 -17.17 -5.75 13.67
C TYR A 196 -18.18 -5.15 14.67
N SER A 197 -17.86 -4.00 15.27
CA SER A 197 -18.77 -3.31 16.19
C SER A 197 -19.96 -2.66 15.48
N LEU A 198 -19.82 -2.31 14.20
CA LEU A 198 -20.95 -1.94 13.32
C LEU A 198 -21.78 -3.19 12.95
N GLU A 199 -21.14 -4.25 12.48
CA GLU A 199 -21.79 -5.54 12.12
C GLU A 199 -22.54 -6.19 13.30
N ALA A 200 -22.15 -5.90 14.55
CA ALA A 200 -22.79 -6.40 15.75
C ALA A 200 -24.04 -5.60 16.19
N VAL A 201 -24.28 -4.40 15.65
CA VAL A 201 -25.51 -3.63 15.91
C VAL A 201 -26.57 -4.08 14.91
N GLY A 202 -27.48 -4.94 15.38
CA GLY A 202 -28.59 -5.44 14.57
C GLY A 202 -29.54 -4.31 14.16
N ALA A 203 -30.15 -4.40 12.98
CA ALA A 203 -30.93 -3.30 12.39
C ALA A 203 -32.07 -2.75 13.27
N SER A 204 -32.58 -3.53 14.23
CA SER A 204 -33.59 -3.07 15.22
C SER A 204 -33.03 -2.09 16.27
N GLU A 205 -31.73 -2.10 16.54
CA GLU A 205 -31.08 -1.26 17.58
C GLU A 205 -30.62 0.11 17.04
N VAL A 206 -30.54 0.25 15.72
CA VAL A 206 -30.15 1.49 15.02
C VAL A 206 -30.98 2.68 15.48
N GLY A 207 -32.29 2.48 15.63
CA GLY A 207 -33.22 3.52 16.09
C GLY A 207 -33.05 3.96 17.54
N CYS A 208 -32.24 3.26 18.34
CA CYS A 208 -32.01 3.56 19.76
C CYS A 208 -30.76 4.41 20.02
N ASN A 209 -29.99 4.80 18.99
CA ASN A 209 -28.75 5.57 19.11
C ASN A 209 -27.75 4.96 20.13
N VAL A 210 -27.62 3.63 20.12
CA VAL A 210 -26.75 2.88 21.04
C VAL A 210 -25.30 3.38 20.90
N PRO A 211 -24.65 3.80 22.01
CA PRO A 211 -23.30 4.33 21.94
C PRO A 211 -22.29 3.21 21.68
N LEU A 212 -21.57 3.29 20.56
CA LEU A 212 -20.48 2.37 20.25
C LEU A 212 -19.20 2.71 21.05
N TYR A 213 -18.34 1.71 21.26
CA TYR A 213 -17.10 1.84 22.01
C TYR A 213 -15.93 1.14 21.31
N PHE A 214 -14.74 1.73 21.40
CA PHE A 214 -13.47 1.14 20.96
C PHE A 214 -12.51 0.97 22.14
N PRO A 215 -11.85 -0.20 22.31
CA PRO A 215 -12.08 -1.44 21.58
C PRO A 215 -13.48 -2.03 21.84
N GLY A 216 -14.01 -2.69 20.83
CA GLY A 216 -15.31 -3.33 20.83
C GLY A 216 -15.36 -4.65 21.60
N PRO A 217 -16.40 -5.47 21.36
CA PRO A 217 -16.50 -6.82 21.93
C PRO A 217 -15.69 -7.87 21.15
N SER A 218 -15.07 -7.52 20.02
CA SER A 218 -14.36 -8.49 19.17
C SER A 218 -13.02 -8.93 19.78
N ARG A 219 -12.54 -10.11 19.36
CA ARG A 219 -11.19 -10.59 19.68
C ARG A 219 -10.13 -10.19 18.64
N ILE A 220 -10.49 -9.42 17.61
CA ILE A 220 -9.61 -9.05 16.49
C ILE A 220 -8.42 -8.25 17.01
N LEU A 221 -8.66 -7.18 17.78
CA LEU A 221 -7.58 -6.35 18.30
C LEU A 221 -6.70 -7.11 19.31
N SER A 222 -7.27 -7.87 20.24
CA SER A 222 -6.49 -8.69 21.19
C SER A 222 -5.58 -9.68 20.46
N THR A 223 -6.11 -10.41 19.47
CA THR A 223 -5.35 -11.38 18.67
C THR A 223 -4.27 -10.70 17.81
N CYS A 224 -4.46 -9.44 17.42
CA CYS A 224 -3.44 -8.64 16.75
C CYS A 224 -2.31 -8.23 17.70
N LEU A 225 -2.64 -7.73 18.89
CA LEU A 225 -1.66 -7.36 19.92
C LEU A 225 -0.80 -8.58 20.31
N ASP A 226 -1.43 -9.74 20.50
CA ASP A 226 -0.73 -11.02 20.75
C ASP A 226 0.26 -11.37 19.62
N LYS A 227 -0.16 -11.25 18.35
CA LYS A 227 0.68 -11.52 17.16
C LYS A 227 1.81 -10.53 16.93
N LEU A 228 1.70 -9.32 17.48
CA LEU A 228 2.71 -8.27 17.40
C LEU A 228 3.56 -8.16 18.68
N SER A 229 3.36 -9.06 19.65
CA SER A 229 3.97 -9.02 20.99
C SER A 229 3.75 -7.69 21.74
N LEU A 230 2.62 -7.02 21.48
CA LEU A 230 2.28 -5.72 22.07
C LEU A 230 1.51 -5.90 23.39
N PRO A 231 1.81 -5.11 24.45
CA PRO A 231 1.07 -5.19 25.72
C PRO A 231 -0.42 -4.90 25.55
N ARG A 232 -1.28 -5.87 25.89
CA ARG A 232 -2.76 -5.70 25.87
C ARG A 232 -3.23 -4.52 26.73
N SER A 233 -2.46 -4.16 27.78
CA SER A 233 -2.66 -2.98 28.62
C SER A 233 -2.83 -1.69 27.82
N MET A 234 -2.15 -1.57 26.67
CA MET A 234 -2.16 -0.41 25.79
C MET A 234 -3.56 0.02 25.34
N PHE A 235 -4.46 -0.92 25.06
CA PHE A 235 -5.81 -0.65 24.55
C PHE A 235 -6.92 -0.94 25.58
N THR A 236 -6.60 -1.00 26.88
CA THR A 236 -7.59 -1.31 27.94
C THR A 236 -8.65 -0.22 28.16
N ARG A 237 -8.33 1.05 27.87
CA ARG A 237 -9.27 2.17 28.04
C ARG A 237 -10.28 2.18 26.89
N ARG A 238 -11.52 1.77 27.16
CA ARG A 238 -12.62 1.98 26.21
C ARG A 238 -12.92 3.47 26.05
N VAL A 239 -13.04 3.91 24.80
CA VAL A 239 -13.44 5.27 24.39
C VAL A 239 -14.76 5.16 23.61
N LYS A 240 -15.65 6.13 23.76
CA LYS A 240 -16.94 6.16 23.03
C LYS A 240 -16.68 6.58 21.58
N LEU A 241 -17.07 5.74 20.63
CA LEU A 241 -16.99 6.02 19.18
C LEU A 241 -17.99 7.09 18.72
N GLY A 242 -19.17 7.15 19.36
CA GLY A 242 -20.26 8.03 18.97
C GLY A 242 -21.56 7.26 18.76
N THR A 243 -22.39 7.76 17.85
CA THR A 243 -23.52 7.04 17.25
C THR A 243 -23.02 6.04 16.17
N PRO A 244 -23.87 5.12 15.68
CA PRO A 244 -23.52 4.28 14.54
C PRO A 244 -23.17 5.09 13.28
N GLY A 245 -23.81 6.26 13.07
CA GLY A 245 -23.50 7.17 11.95
C GLY A 245 -22.12 7.81 12.04
N ASP A 246 -21.68 8.18 13.25
CA ASP A 246 -20.32 8.69 13.49
C ASP A 246 -19.26 7.63 13.18
N ALA A 247 -19.52 6.39 13.62
CA ALA A 247 -18.62 5.26 13.39
C ALA A 247 -18.54 4.86 11.90
N ILE A 248 -19.63 4.94 11.14
CA ILE A 248 -19.59 4.78 9.67
C ILE A 248 -18.68 5.84 9.03
N LYS A 249 -18.88 7.13 9.36
CA LYS A 249 -18.09 8.23 8.78
C LYS A 249 -16.60 8.10 9.12
N LEU A 250 -16.28 7.71 10.35
CA LEU A 250 -14.92 7.37 10.77
C LEU A 250 -14.35 6.20 9.95
N CYS A 251 -15.09 5.10 9.78
CA CYS A 251 -14.66 3.95 8.97
C CYS A 251 -14.36 4.37 7.52
N LEU A 252 -15.22 5.17 6.89
CA LEU A 252 -15.00 5.69 5.53
C LEU A 252 -13.70 6.50 5.44
N GLN A 253 -13.49 7.44 6.37
CA GLN A 253 -12.29 8.29 6.38
C GLN A 253 -11.00 7.49 6.69
N LEU A 254 -11.06 6.48 7.57
CA LEU A 254 -9.94 5.57 7.83
C LEU A 254 -9.59 4.70 6.61
N LEU A 255 -10.60 4.19 5.90
CA LEU A 255 -10.40 3.44 4.65
C LEU A 255 -9.80 4.33 3.54
N GLU A 256 -10.24 5.59 3.43
CA GLU A 256 -9.63 6.55 2.49
C GLU A 256 -8.17 6.84 2.83
N ALA A 257 -7.86 7.16 4.10
CA ALA A 257 -6.51 7.46 4.56
C ALA A 257 -5.51 6.31 4.31
N VAL A 258 -5.99 5.06 4.35
CA VAL A 258 -5.20 3.85 4.13
C VAL A 258 -5.02 3.52 2.65
N ALA A 259 -6.06 3.64 1.82
CA ALA A 259 -6.03 3.20 0.42
C ALA A 259 -5.75 4.32 -0.60
N CYS A 260 -5.99 5.58 -0.26
CA CYS A 260 -5.78 6.76 -1.13
C CYS A 260 -4.80 7.76 -0.46
N PRO A 261 -3.53 7.38 -0.22
CA PRO A 261 -2.57 8.27 0.43
C PRO A 261 -2.36 9.56 -0.40
N PRO A 262 -2.30 10.75 0.24
CA PRO A 262 -2.36 12.06 -0.45
C PRO A 262 -1.04 12.48 -1.12
N PHE A 263 -0.18 11.52 -1.48
CA PHE A 263 1.15 11.76 -2.00
C PHE A 263 1.33 11.04 -3.34
N HIS A 264 1.86 11.75 -4.35
CA HIS A 264 2.37 11.15 -5.57
C HIS A 264 3.68 10.42 -5.26
N ILE A 265 3.59 9.17 -4.81
CA ILE A 265 4.75 8.34 -4.50
C ILE A 265 5.03 7.43 -5.68
N THR A 266 6.22 7.58 -6.25
CA THR A 266 6.86 6.57 -7.10
C THR A 266 7.32 5.40 -6.23
N LEU A 267 6.37 4.53 -5.83
CA LEU A 267 6.75 3.30 -5.12
C LEU A 267 7.53 2.37 -6.07
N PRO A 268 8.63 1.74 -5.61
CA PRO A 268 9.22 0.62 -6.35
C PRO A 268 8.20 -0.52 -6.46
N ALA A 269 8.36 -1.40 -7.45
CA ALA A 269 7.32 -2.38 -7.81
C ALA A 269 6.93 -3.36 -6.69
N SER A 270 7.78 -3.58 -5.68
CA SER A 270 7.45 -4.33 -4.45
C SER A 270 6.48 -3.57 -3.53
N GLY A 271 6.54 -2.24 -3.50
CA GLY A 271 5.58 -1.36 -2.83
C GLY A 271 4.22 -1.37 -3.52
N THR A 272 4.18 -1.33 -4.86
CA THR A 272 2.94 -1.46 -5.63
C THR A 272 2.25 -2.81 -5.39
N ALA A 273 3.01 -3.91 -5.25
CA ALA A 273 2.45 -5.22 -4.87
C ALA A 273 1.85 -5.23 -3.45
N ASN A 274 2.45 -4.52 -2.49
CA ASN A 274 1.85 -4.34 -1.16
C ASN A 274 0.58 -3.47 -1.25
N LEU A 275 0.60 -2.34 -1.97
CA LEU A 275 -0.55 -1.45 -2.14
C LEU A 275 -1.75 -2.15 -2.84
N ARG A 276 -1.48 -3.02 -3.83
CA ARG A 276 -2.49 -3.91 -4.44
C ARG A 276 -3.24 -4.72 -3.37
N ARG A 277 -2.52 -5.33 -2.41
CA ARG A 277 -3.11 -6.12 -1.30
C ARG A 277 -3.89 -5.27 -0.29
N VAL A 278 -3.39 -4.07 0.03
CA VAL A 278 -4.10 -3.09 0.88
C VAL A 278 -5.45 -2.78 0.26
N LEU A 279 -5.47 -2.51 -1.04
CA LEU A 279 -6.68 -2.17 -1.77
C LEU A 279 -7.67 -3.33 -1.82
N THR A 280 -7.23 -4.58 -2.03
CA THR A 280 -8.10 -5.78 -1.92
C THR A 280 -8.82 -5.85 -0.57
N TRP A 281 -8.10 -5.59 0.52
CA TRP A 281 -8.67 -5.61 1.87
C TRP A 281 -9.62 -4.42 2.12
N VAL A 282 -9.30 -3.22 1.64
CA VAL A 282 -10.20 -2.07 1.72
C VAL A 282 -11.49 -2.28 0.94
N LEU A 283 -11.43 -2.87 -0.26
CA LEU A 283 -12.63 -3.22 -1.05
C LEU A 283 -13.50 -4.27 -0.33
N TYR A 284 -12.89 -5.24 0.34
CA TYR A 284 -13.63 -6.20 1.18
C TYR A 284 -14.30 -5.51 2.39
N CYS A 285 -13.61 -4.60 3.08
CA CYS A 285 -14.20 -3.81 4.17
C CYS A 285 -15.32 -2.88 3.67
N GLN A 286 -15.19 -2.29 2.48
CA GLN A 286 -16.26 -1.52 1.85
C GLN A 286 -17.50 -2.37 1.57
N GLN A 287 -17.33 -3.56 0.98
CA GLN A 287 -18.46 -4.45 0.65
C GLN A 287 -19.25 -4.84 1.91
N LYS A 288 -18.57 -5.12 3.02
CA LYS A 288 -19.22 -5.38 4.31
C LYS A 288 -19.94 -4.14 4.86
N LEU A 289 -19.26 -2.99 4.86
CA LEU A 289 -19.83 -1.74 5.37
C LEU A 289 -21.08 -1.30 4.57
N TRP A 290 -21.09 -1.50 3.25
CA TRP A 290 -22.25 -1.22 2.38
C TRP A 290 -23.46 -2.08 2.75
N ALA A 291 -23.26 -3.38 2.98
CA ALA A 291 -24.34 -4.29 3.37
C ALA A 291 -25.01 -3.86 4.68
N VAL A 292 -24.21 -3.53 5.71
CA VAL A 292 -24.70 -3.00 7.00
C VAL A 292 -25.47 -1.68 6.80
N MET A 293 -24.95 -0.77 5.99
CA MET A 293 -25.59 0.52 5.72
C MET A 293 -26.94 0.38 4.97
N LEU A 294 -27.07 -0.60 4.07
CA LEU A 294 -28.34 -0.89 3.40
C LEU A 294 -29.35 -1.59 4.31
N GLU A 295 -28.93 -2.59 5.10
CA GLU A 295 -29.80 -3.27 6.07
C GLU A 295 -30.41 -2.26 7.06
N TRP A 296 -29.59 -1.34 7.56
CA TRP A 296 -30.03 -0.26 8.45
C TRP A 296 -30.97 0.72 7.75
N LEU A 297 -30.70 1.07 6.49
CA LEU A 297 -31.57 1.94 5.69
C LEU A 297 -32.95 1.32 5.46
N GLU A 298 -33.04 0.01 5.20
CA GLU A 298 -34.31 -0.69 5.00
C GLU A 298 -35.19 -0.64 6.26
N VAL A 299 -34.62 -0.82 7.44
CA VAL A 299 -35.34 -0.76 8.73
C VAL A 299 -35.59 0.68 9.22
N SER A 300 -34.77 1.66 8.80
CA SER A 300 -34.85 3.04 9.28
C SER A 300 -36.15 3.77 8.96
N THR A 301 -36.61 4.57 9.91
CA THR A 301 -37.77 5.48 9.76
C THR A 301 -37.43 6.71 8.91
N THR A 302 -38.44 7.42 8.40
CA THR A 302 -38.26 8.53 7.45
C THR A 302 -37.35 9.65 7.94
N THR A 303 -37.32 9.96 9.24
CA THR A 303 -36.43 10.97 9.82
C THR A 303 -34.97 10.50 9.94
N GLN A 304 -34.74 9.19 10.07
CA GLN A 304 -33.39 8.60 10.17
C GLN A 304 -32.73 8.42 8.79
N VAL A 305 -33.54 8.34 7.72
CA VAL A 305 -33.05 8.27 6.33
C VAL A 305 -32.22 9.51 5.96
N GLU A 306 -32.61 10.70 6.41
CA GLU A 306 -31.88 11.96 6.10
C GLU A 306 -30.50 12.00 6.78
N GLU A 307 -30.35 11.48 7.99
CA GLU A 307 -29.05 11.40 8.69
C GLU A 307 -28.12 10.36 8.06
N GLN A 308 -28.67 9.21 7.64
CA GLN A 308 -27.91 8.14 6.97
C GLN A 308 -27.54 8.48 5.52
N LEU A 309 -28.34 9.32 4.85
CA LEU A 309 -28.13 9.73 3.46
C LEU A 309 -26.73 10.32 3.23
N GLY A 310 -26.26 11.21 4.12
CA GLY A 310 -24.92 11.79 4.01
C GLY A 310 -23.84 10.71 3.97
N SER A 311 -23.91 9.73 4.88
CA SER A 311 -22.98 8.60 4.94
C SER A 311 -23.02 7.72 3.68
N LEU A 312 -24.20 7.52 3.08
CA LEU A 312 -24.35 6.78 1.82
C LEU A 312 -23.72 7.53 0.64
N LEU A 313 -23.86 8.85 0.58
CA LEU A 313 -23.24 9.71 -0.44
C LEU A 313 -21.70 9.78 -0.26
N ASP A 314 -21.22 9.81 0.98
CA ASP A 314 -19.80 9.68 1.31
C ASP A 314 -19.25 8.32 0.84
N PHE A 315 -19.98 7.21 1.06
CA PHE A 315 -19.60 5.87 0.60
C PHE A 315 -19.49 5.80 -0.93
N VAL A 316 -20.46 6.33 -1.67
CA VAL A 316 -20.43 6.36 -3.15
C VAL A 316 -19.24 7.18 -3.65
N THR A 317 -18.99 8.32 -3.01
CA THR A 317 -17.86 9.21 -3.33
C THR A 317 -16.53 8.51 -3.08
N LEU A 318 -16.37 7.83 -1.94
CA LEU A 318 -15.19 7.02 -1.63
C LEU A 318 -15.01 5.87 -2.63
N SER A 319 -16.08 5.17 -2.99
CA SER A 319 -16.04 4.07 -3.97
C SER A 319 -15.58 4.55 -5.35
N ARG A 320 -16.02 5.73 -5.80
CA ARG A 320 -15.51 6.33 -7.04
C ARG A 320 -14.04 6.73 -6.93
N LYS A 321 -13.60 7.30 -5.78
CA LYS A 321 -12.17 7.58 -5.53
C LYS A 321 -11.33 6.30 -5.59
N LEU A 322 -11.79 5.23 -4.93
CA LEU A 322 -11.09 3.95 -4.85
C LEU A 322 -11.05 3.22 -6.19
N TYR A 323 -12.10 3.27 -7.02
CA TYR A 323 -12.03 2.79 -8.41
C TYR A 323 -11.06 3.62 -9.25
N SER A 324 -11.06 4.95 -9.10
CA SER A 324 -10.13 5.84 -9.80
C SER A 324 -8.67 5.65 -9.35
N HIS A 325 -8.45 5.15 -8.13
CA HIS A 325 -7.14 4.77 -7.61
C HIS A 325 -6.76 3.33 -7.99
N SER A 326 -7.71 2.39 -7.98
CA SER A 326 -7.48 1.01 -8.42
C SER A 326 -7.03 0.98 -9.87
N LEU A 327 -7.65 1.78 -10.76
CA LEU A 327 -7.24 1.86 -12.16
C LEU A 327 -5.77 2.29 -12.33
N LYS A 328 -5.27 3.20 -11.47
CA LYS A 328 -3.86 3.65 -11.47
C LYS A 328 -2.90 2.60 -10.90
N VAL A 329 -3.33 1.85 -9.89
CA VAL A 329 -2.50 0.90 -9.11
C VAL A 329 -2.52 -0.53 -9.67
N SER A 330 -3.64 -0.96 -10.27
CA SER A 330 -3.81 -2.30 -10.83
C SER A 330 -3.39 -2.41 -12.30
N GLN A 331 -3.43 -1.31 -13.05
CA GLN A 331 -3.02 -1.21 -14.46
C GLN A 331 -3.71 -2.22 -15.40
N GLY A 332 -4.95 -2.63 -15.09
CA GLY A 332 -5.72 -3.62 -15.87
C GLY A 332 -5.82 -5.01 -15.25
N LEU A 333 -5.61 -5.14 -13.93
CA LEU A 333 -5.76 -6.38 -13.17
C LEU A 333 -6.96 -6.32 -12.22
N CYS A 334 -7.68 -7.45 -12.09
CA CYS A 334 -8.98 -7.74 -11.43
C CYS A 334 -9.40 -6.96 -10.16
N LEU A 335 -8.50 -6.24 -9.49
CA LEU A 335 -8.84 -5.25 -8.47
C LEU A 335 -9.66 -4.08 -9.07
N ASP A 336 -9.46 -3.78 -10.35
CA ASP A 336 -10.33 -2.89 -11.11
C ASP A 336 -11.75 -3.46 -11.25
N GLN A 337 -11.90 -4.74 -11.59
CA GLN A 337 -13.19 -5.44 -11.67
C GLN A 337 -13.92 -5.44 -10.33
N GLN A 338 -13.24 -5.73 -9.21
CA GLN A 338 -13.85 -5.70 -7.88
C GLN A 338 -14.30 -4.28 -7.47
N ALA A 339 -13.44 -3.28 -7.65
CA ALA A 339 -13.77 -1.89 -7.33
C ALA A 339 -14.91 -1.36 -8.22
N ARG A 340 -14.88 -1.69 -9.51
CA ARG A 340 -15.93 -1.39 -10.50
C ARG A 340 -17.26 -2.04 -10.12
N GLN A 341 -17.25 -3.31 -9.69
CA GLN A 341 -18.47 -4.01 -9.26
C GLN A 341 -19.07 -3.36 -8.02
N ILE A 342 -18.29 -3.08 -6.97
CA ILE A 342 -18.78 -2.41 -5.75
C ILE A 342 -19.39 -1.04 -6.10
N TRP A 343 -18.67 -0.23 -6.87
CA TRP A 343 -19.14 1.11 -7.27
C TRP A 343 -20.40 1.08 -8.15
N LEU A 344 -20.50 0.15 -9.10
CA LEU A 344 -21.71 0.01 -9.93
C LEU A 344 -22.90 -0.58 -9.15
N GLN A 345 -22.65 -1.52 -8.22
CA GLN A 345 -23.68 -2.09 -7.34
C GLN A 345 -24.34 -1.01 -6.49
N CYS A 346 -23.57 -0.06 -5.93
CA CYS A 346 -24.13 1.10 -5.25
C CYS A 346 -25.14 1.86 -6.12
N GLY A 347 -24.90 1.97 -7.44
CA GLY A 347 -25.82 2.60 -8.38
C GLY A 347 -27.14 1.83 -8.54
N ILE A 348 -27.10 0.49 -8.54
CA ILE A 348 -28.29 -0.37 -8.59
C ILE A 348 -29.12 -0.19 -7.30
N ASP A 349 -28.48 -0.31 -6.15
CA ASP A 349 -29.15 -0.30 -4.85
C ASP A 349 -29.80 1.06 -4.56
N LEU A 350 -29.09 2.16 -4.87
CA LEU A 350 -29.61 3.52 -4.79
C LEU A 350 -30.79 3.77 -5.75
N LEU A 351 -30.77 3.16 -6.94
CA LEU A 351 -31.86 3.31 -7.91
C LEU A 351 -33.11 2.53 -7.48
N ASN A 352 -32.92 1.33 -6.94
CA ASN A 352 -34.00 0.47 -6.43
C ASN A 352 -34.60 0.99 -5.12
N SER A 353 -33.83 1.71 -4.29
CA SER A 353 -34.30 2.27 -3.03
C SER A 353 -35.30 3.43 -3.23
N THR A 354 -36.59 3.12 -3.04
CA THR A 354 -37.70 4.08 -3.11
C THR A 354 -37.62 5.19 -2.05
N LYS A 355 -36.94 4.94 -0.92
CA LYS A 355 -36.67 5.92 0.14
C LYS A 355 -35.68 6.99 -0.32
N LEU A 356 -34.57 6.57 -0.95
CA LEU A 356 -33.47 7.47 -1.32
C LEU A 356 -33.72 8.24 -2.62
N TYR A 357 -34.34 7.58 -3.60
CA TYR A 357 -34.50 8.12 -4.96
C TYR A 357 -35.21 9.49 -5.03
N GLN A 358 -36.04 9.83 -4.04
CA GLN A 358 -36.78 11.09 -4.01
C GLN A 358 -35.91 12.30 -3.65
N ASN A 359 -34.70 12.09 -3.13
CA ASN A 359 -33.76 13.15 -2.77
C ASN A 359 -32.90 13.61 -3.97
N MET A 360 -32.69 14.92 -4.07
CA MET A 360 -31.99 15.56 -5.19
C MET A 360 -30.49 15.24 -5.24
N ASP A 361 -29.83 15.09 -4.09
CA ASP A 361 -28.41 14.75 -4.00
C ASP A 361 -28.14 13.29 -4.39
N VAL A 362 -29.09 12.38 -4.10
CA VAL A 362 -29.06 10.99 -4.60
C VAL A 362 -29.18 10.97 -6.12
N GLN A 363 -30.14 11.72 -6.69
CA GLN A 363 -30.29 11.81 -8.14
C GLN A 363 -29.04 12.44 -8.81
N GLN A 364 -28.41 13.42 -8.16
CA GLN A 364 -27.17 14.02 -8.62
C GLN A 364 -25.99 13.04 -8.53
N ALA A 365 -25.85 12.27 -7.45
CA ALA A 365 -24.82 11.24 -7.31
C ALA A 365 -25.00 10.09 -8.31
N LEU A 366 -26.23 9.61 -8.50
CA LEU A 366 -26.59 8.63 -9.54
C LEU A 366 -26.28 9.19 -10.94
N SER A 367 -26.56 10.47 -11.21
CA SER A 367 -26.26 11.07 -12.51
C SER A 367 -24.77 11.11 -12.82
N GLN A 368 -23.93 11.35 -11.81
CA GLN A 368 -22.47 11.30 -11.95
C GLN A 368 -21.98 9.87 -12.16
N LEU A 369 -22.44 8.93 -11.32
CA LEU A 369 -22.11 7.50 -11.42
C LEU A 369 -22.42 6.95 -12.81
N LEU A 370 -23.62 7.19 -13.31
CA LEU A 370 -24.06 6.74 -14.63
C LEU A 370 -23.33 7.48 -15.77
N SER A 371 -23.03 8.77 -15.63
CA SER A 371 -22.25 9.52 -16.64
C SER A 371 -20.80 9.04 -16.73
N ASP A 372 -20.20 8.68 -15.59
CA ASP A 372 -18.88 8.06 -15.52
C ASP A 372 -18.91 6.63 -16.09
N ALA A 373 -19.95 5.84 -15.79
CA ALA A 373 -20.12 4.49 -16.33
C ALA A 373 -20.31 4.49 -17.86
N ILE A 374 -21.09 5.43 -18.41
CA ILE A 374 -21.18 5.65 -19.86
C ILE A 374 -19.79 5.94 -20.43
N ARG A 375 -19.01 6.85 -19.84
CA ARG A 375 -17.65 7.18 -20.32
C ARG A 375 -16.72 5.96 -20.29
N LEU A 376 -16.83 5.11 -19.26
CA LEU A 376 -16.04 3.87 -19.12
C LEU A 376 -16.47 2.77 -20.11
N SER A 377 -17.74 2.69 -20.47
CA SER A 377 -18.22 1.72 -21.47
C SER A 377 -17.57 1.87 -22.85
N LEU A 378 -17.12 3.08 -23.19
CA LEU A 378 -16.45 3.38 -24.46
C LEU A 378 -15.06 2.75 -24.56
N SER A 379 -14.43 2.41 -23.43
CA SER A 379 -13.15 1.68 -23.37
C SER A 379 -13.27 0.27 -22.77
N SER A 380 -14.37 -0.04 -22.09
CA SER A 380 -14.62 -1.33 -21.43
C SER A 380 -16.02 -1.85 -21.80
N PRO A 381 -16.16 -2.70 -22.83
CA PRO A 381 -17.47 -3.16 -23.34
C PRO A 381 -18.30 -3.95 -22.32
N GLU A 382 -17.65 -4.49 -21.29
CA GLU A 382 -18.30 -5.14 -20.15
C GLU A 382 -19.20 -4.18 -19.36
N VAL A 383 -18.81 -2.91 -19.24
CA VAL A 383 -19.60 -1.88 -18.56
C VAL A 383 -20.83 -1.51 -19.39
N GLY A 384 -20.72 -1.54 -20.72
CA GLY A 384 -21.87 -1.36 -21.61
C GLY A 384 -22.92 -2.45 -21.42
N ARG A 385 -22.50 -3.72 -21.37
CA ARG A 385 -23.40 -4.84 -21.03
C ARG A 385 -24.03 -4.65 -19.64
N PHE A 386 -23.23 -4.34 -18.62
CA PHE A 386 -23.73 -4.12 -17.27
C PHE A 386 -24.81 -3.01 -17.18
N ILE A 387 -24.65 -1.92 -17.96
CA ILE A 387 -25.66 -0.85 -18.10
C ILE A 387 -26.95 -1.38 -18.76
N GLU A 388 -26.82 -2.19 -19.81
CA GLU A 388 -27.97 -2.80 -20.48
C GLU A 388 -28.69 -3.79 -19.54
N ASP A 389 -27.96 -4.68 -18.87
CA ASP A 389 -28.46 -5.74 -18.01
C ASP A 389 -29.16 -5.22 -16.72
N HIS A 390 -28.65 -4.15 -16.09
CA HIS A 390 -29.09 -3.74 -14.73
C HIS A 390 -29.75 -2.35 -14.66
N PHE A 391 -29.52 -1.48 -15.64
CA PHE A 391 -30.01 -0.09 -15.61
C PHE A 391 -31.01 0.26 -16.72
N SER A 392 -31.14 -0.53 -17.78
CA SER A 392 -32.01 -0.17 -18.91
C SER A 392 -33.50 -0.17 -18.54
N GLU A 393 -34.03 -1.29 -18.03
CA GLU A 393 -35.43 -1.47 -17.65
C GLU A 393 -35.85 -0.53 -16.49
N PRO A 394 -35.13 -0.45 -15.34
CA PRO A 394 -35.50 0.43 -14.23
C PRO A 394 -35.52 1.93 -14.57
N LEU A 395 -34.82 2.35 -15.63
CA LEU A 395 -34.83 3.74 -16.13
C LEU A 395 -35.84 3.94 -17.27
N PHE A 396 -36.15 2.91 -18.05
CA PHE A 396 -37.18 2.94 -19.09
C PHE A 396 -38.57 3.21 -18.50
N ASP A 397 -38.95 2.46 -17.46
CA ASP A 397 -40.24 2.62 -16.77
C ASP A 397 -40.41 4.02 -16.18
N ARG A 398 -39.33 4.57 -15.61
CA ARG A 398 -39.33 5.93 -15.04
C ARG A 398 -39.46 7.02 -16.10
N ARG A 399 -39.10 6.75 -17.36
CA ARG A 399 -39.33 7.66 -18.50
C ARG A 399 -40.78 7.61 -19.00
N GLN A 400 -41.51 6.50 -18.83
CA GLN A 400 -42.92 6.43 -19.22
C GLN A 400 -43.81 7.38 -18.39
N GLY A 401 -43.48 7.56 -17.11
CA GLY A 401 -44.17 8.49 -16.21
C GLY A 401 -43.80 9.96 -16.45
N ASP A 402 -44.21 10.56 -17.58
CA ASP A 402 -43.82 11.93 -18.00
C ASP A 402 -43.99 13.02 -16.92
N ALA A 403 -45.08 12.99 -16.15
CA ALA A 403 -45.32 13.93 -15.03
C ALA A 403 -44.42 13.68 -13.79
N GLY A 404 -43.82 12.49 -13.67
CA GLY A 404 -42.79 12.17 -12.68
C GLY A 404 -41.39 12.47 -13.19
N PHE A 405 -41.08 12.10 -14.44
CA PHE A 405 -39.79 12.33 -15.09
C PHE A 405 -39.39 13.82 -15.07
N ARG A 406 -40.34 14.72 -15.37
CA ARG A 406 -40.11 16.18 -15.34
C ARG A 406 -39.81 16.76 -13.95
N LYS A 407 -40.07 16.02 -12.86
CA LYS A 407 -39.76 16.43 -11.47
C LYS A 407 -38.35 16.00 -11.01
N LEU A 408 -37.67 15.17 -11.78
CA LEU A 408 -36.32 14.69 -11.45
C LEU A 408 -35.28 15.78 -11.68
N HIS A 409 -34.14 15.71 -11.00
CA HIS A 409 -33.02 16.61 -11.21
C HIS A 409 -32.52 16.56 -12.66
N GLN A 410 -32.17 17.73 -13.22
CA GLN A 410 -31.92 17.89 -14.66
C GLN A 410 -30.78 17.00 -15.17
N SER A 411 -29.69 16.84 -14.41
CA SER A 411 -28.58 15.94 -14.78
C SER A 411 -29.02 14.47 -14.86
N PHE A 412 -29.96 14.06 -14.01
CA PHE A 412 -30.49 12.70 -13.97
C PHE A 412 -31.50 12.46 -15.09
N GLN A 413 -32.36 13.42 -15.42
CA GLN A 413 -33.17 13.39 -16.65
C GLN A 413 -32.30 13.19 -17.89
N MET A 414 -31.19 13.95 -17.99
CA MET A 414 -30.27 13.84 -19.11
C MET A 414 -29.57 12.48 -19.16
N VAL A 415 -29.09 11.93 -18.04
CA VAL A 415 -28.40 10.62 -18.07
C VAL A 415 -29.35 9.48 -18.45
N ILE A 416 -30.62 9.52 -18.01
CA ILE A 416 -31.66 8.57 -18.45
C ILE A 416 -31.82 8.59 -19.97
N ILE A 417 -31.95 9.79 -20.56
CA ILE A 417 -32.11 9.93 -22.01
C ILE A 417 -30.91 9.32 -22.74
N ARG A 418 -29.69 9.59 -22.29
CA ARG A 418 -28.46 9.08 -22.91
C ARG A 418 -28.34 7.54 -22.83
N ILE A 419 -28.77 6.93 -21.73
CA ILE A 419 -28.82 5.47 -21.59
C ILE A 419 -29.89 4.89 -22.52
N LEU A 420 -31.11 5.43 -22.54
CA LEU A 420 -32.18 4.90 -23.37
C LEU A 420 -31.95 5.14 -24.88
N ASN A 421 -31.14 6.14 -25.24
CA ASN A 421 -30.59 6.36 -26.59
C ASN A 421 -29.45 5.37 -26.97
N ARG A 422 -28.98 4.54 -26.03
CA ARG A 422 -27.78 3.67 -26.18
C ARG A 422 -26.49 4.42 -26.51
N GLU A 423 -26.25 5.57 -25.88
CA GLU A 423 -25.00 6.36 -26.01
C GLU A 423 -23.79 5.75 -25.24
N TYR A 424 -23.75 4.41 -25.11
CA TYR A 424 -22.74 3.66 -24.37
C TYR A 424 -22.16 2.51 -25.21
N GLY A 425 -20.93 2.10 -24.91
CA GLY A 425 -20.17 1.12 -25.69
C GLY A 425 -20.59 -0.32 -25.42
N VAL A 426 -21.49 -0.84 -26.25
CA VAL A 426 -21.86 -2.27 -26.29
C VAL A 426 -21.19 -2.95 -27.50
N PRO A 427 -20.59 -4.14 -27.37
CA PRO A 427 -20.06 -4.88 -28.51
C PRO A 427 -21.22 -5.36 -29.40
N LYS A 428 -21.17 -5.03 -30.69
CA LYS A 428 -22.24 -5.29 -31.68
C LYS A 428 -22.22 -6.73 -32.20
N ASP A 429 -22.52 -7.70 -31.35
CA ASP A 429 -22.67 -9.11 -31.73
C ASP A 429 -24.13 -9.58 -31.77
N VAL A 430 -24.70 -9.50 -32.97
CA VAL A 430 -25.79 -10.33 -33.55
C VAL A 430 -27.18 -10.34 -32.87
N ALA A 431 -28.20 -10.10 -33.72
CA ALA A 431 -29.65 -10.26 -33.55
C ALA A 431 -30.44 -9.12 -32.89
N ASP A 432 -31.44 -8.61 -33.63
CA ASP A 432 -32.42 -7.63 -33.16
C ASP A 432 -33.35 -8.20 -32.08
N ALA A 433 -33.29 -7.65 -30.87
CA ALA A 433 -34.35 -7.74 -29.87
C ALA A 433 -35.13 -6.41 -29.85
N LYS A 434 -36.39 -6.43 -30.31
CA LYS A 434 -37.21 -5.23 -30.56
C LYS A 434 -37.58 -4.48 -29.28
N LEU A 435 -37.36 -3.17 -29.27
CA LEU A 435 -38.14 -2.19 -28.50
C LEU A 435 -38.65 -1.08 -29.43
N PRO A 436 -39.85 -0.50 -29.22
CA PRO A 436 -40.46 0.40 -30.21
C PRO A 436 -39.84 1.79 -30.21
N ALA A 437 -39.54 2.33 -31.41
CA ALA A 437 -39.15 3.73 -31.56
C ALA A 437 -40.35 4.66 -31.30
N LEU A 438 -40.18 5.63 -30.39
CA LEU A 438 -41.14 6.72 -30.16
C LEU A 438 -40.92 7.86 -31.17
N PRO A 439 -41.96 8.60 -31.58
CA PRO A 439 -41.89 9.53 -32.71
C PRO A 439 -41.18 10.86 -32.38
N HIS A 440 -40.36 11.35 -33.31
CA HIS A 440 -39.77 12.69 -33.22
C HIS A 440 -40.74 13.78 -33.71
N SER A 441 -40.97 14.79 -32.89
CA SER A 441 -41.74 16.00 -33.23
C SER A 441 -40.99 16.90 -34.22
N ARG A 442 -41.72 17.55 -35.14
CA ARG A 442 -41.18 18.47 -36.16
C ARG A 442 -41.23 19.95 -35.74
N THR A 443 -40.12 20.66 -35.98
CA THR A 443 -40.03 22.08 -36.41
C THR A 443 -38.71 22.20 -37.20
N GLN A 444 -38.70 22.46 -38.51
CA GLN A 444 -38.88 23.75 -39.20
C GLN A 444 -37.93 24.87 -38.73
N SER A 445 -37.33 25.73 -39.57
CA SER A 445 -37.00 25.71 -41.02
C SER A 445 -36.16 26.98 -41.32
N GLY A 446 -35.06 26.93 -42.09
CA GLY A 446 -34.17 28.10 -42.22
C GLY A 446 -33.05 28.01 -43.27
N ASN A 447 -33.42 28.14 -44.54
CA ASN A 447 -32.59 28.21 -45.76
C ASN A 447 -31.51 29.33 -45.77
N PRO A 448 -30.56 29.37 -46.74
CA PRO A 448 -29.77 28.28 -47.38
C PRO A 448 -28.30 28.73 -47.69
N MET A 449 -27.63 28.10 -48.69
CA MET A 449 -26.89 28.74 -49.81
C MET A 449 -25.45 28.21 -50.10
N THR A 450 -25.31 27.45 -51.21
CA THR A 450 -24.18 27.30 -52.20
C THR A 450 -22.69 27.49 -51.78
N LEU A 451 -21.69 26.78 -52.31
CA LEU A 451 -21.45 25.96 -53.54
C LEU A 451 -20.21 25.03 -53.23
N SER A 452 -19.47 24.29 -54.07
CA SER A 452 -19.37 24.00 -55.53
C SER A 452 -18.79 22.58 -55.79
N ILE A 453 -18.63 22.15 -57.05
CA ILE A 453 -17.93 20.92 -57.49
C ILE A 453 -17.15 21.20 -58.79
N PRO A 454 -15.93 20.66 -58.98
CA PRO A 454 -15.65 19.78 -60.14
C PRO A 454 -14.78 18.55 -59.75
N LYS A 455 -15.19 17.31 -60.06
CA LYS A 455 -14.96 16.51 -61.29
C LYS A 455 -13.53 15.90 -61.45
N SER A 456 -13.49 14.61 -61.80
CA SER A 456 -12.30 13.77 -62.09
C SER A 456 -11.92 13.74 -63.59
N PRO A 457 -10.76 13.14 -63.97
CA PRO A 457 -10.78 11.81 -64.63
C PRO A 457 -9.55 10.89 -64.34
N SER A 458 -9.27 9.89 -65.21
CA SER A 458 -8.71 8.55 -64.91
C SER A 458 -7.44 8.06 -65.68
N ARG A 459 -6.66 7.13 -65.07
CA ARG A 459 -5.86 5.97 -65.61
C ARG A 459 -4.79 6.20 -66.73
N PRO A 460 -3.67 5.40 -66.83
CA PRO A 460 -3.54 3.92 -67.09
C PRO A 460 -2.79 3.14 -65.97
N ILE A 461 -2.61 1.80 -65.86
CA ILE A 461 -2.61 0.55 -66.69
C ILE A 461 -1.21 0.04 -67.16
N PHE A 462 -0.78 -1.09 -66.58
CA PHE A 462 0.04 -2.27 -67.02
C PHE A 462 0.06 -3.23 -65.78
N GLU A 463 -0.38 -4.51 -65.77
CA GLU A 463 0.23 -5.78 -66.29
C GLU A 463 1.66 -6.03 -65.75
N ASP A 464 2.05 -7.18 -65.16
CA ASP A 464 1.52 -8.57 -65.02
C ASP A 464 1.50 -9.05 -63.52
N GLY A 465 0.99 -10.22 -63.09
CA GLY A 465 0.25 -11.29 -63.79
C GLY A 465 0.01 -12.55 -62.89
N ASN A 466 -1.07 -13.30 -63.19
CA ASN A 466 -1.46 -14.67 -62.76
C ASN A 466 -1.72 -15.07 -61.28
N THR A 467 -2.88 -15.71 -61.08
CA THR A 467 -3.30 -16.51 -59.91
C THR A 467 -3.05 -18.02 -60.14
N PRO A 468 -3.43 -18.92 -59.21
CA PRO A 468 -4.74 -19.57 -59.37
C PRO A 468 -5.52 -19.80 -58.04
N GLU A 469 -6.76 -20.27 -58.18
CA GLU A 469 -7.75 -20.48 -57.11
C GLU A 469 -7.77 -21.91 -56.57
N SER A 470 -8.36 -22.14 -55.38
CA SER A 470 -9.23 -23.31 -55.17
C SER A 470 -10.16 -23.13 -53.97
N ASP A 471 -11.42 -23.51 -54.16
CA ASP A 471 -12.48 -23.37 -53.16
C ASP A 471 -12.39 -24.43 -52.05
N ARG A 472 -12.53 -24.00 -50.79
CA ARG A 472 -12.99 -24.91 -49.72
C ARG A 472 -13.66 -24.14 -48.58
N ALA A 473 -14.94 -24.40 -48.38
CA ALA A 473 -15.74 -23.81 -47.31
C ALA A 473 -15.03 -23.92 -45.94
N ARG A 474 -14.94 -22.79 -45.23
CA ARG A 474 -14.38 -22.72 -43.87
C ARG A 474 -15.16 -23.67 -42.96
N LYS A 475 -14.49 -24.73 -42.49
CA LYS A 475 -15.03 -25.61 -41.44
C LYS A 475 -15.34 -24.75 -40.21
N ARG A 476 -16.46 -25.05 -39.54
CA ARG A 476 -16.89 -24.33 -38.32
C ARG A 476 -15.74 -24.24 -37.31
N PRO A 477 -15.49 -23.09 -36.67
CA PRO A 477 -14.61 -23.01 -35.52
C PRO A 477 -15.03 -24.04 -34.47
N ARG A 478 -14.08 -24.82 -33.96
CA ARG A 478 -14.31 -25.67 -32.79
C ARG A 478 -14.19 -24.82 -31.54
N LEU A 479 -15.13 -24.97 -30.63
CA LEU A 479 -15.00 -24.49 -29.25
C LEU A 479 -14.34 -25.60 -28.41
N SER A 480 -13.55 -25.16 -27.43
CA SER A 480 -12.93 -25.94 -26.33
C SER A 480 -12.10 -27.18 -26.70
N ASN A 481 -10.80 -27.08 -26.48
CA ASN A 481 -10.04 -27.96 -25.57
C ASN A 481 -9.00 -27.09 -24.83
N PRO A 482 -8.76 -27.27 -23.52
CA PRO A 482 -7.91 -26.37 -22.72
C PRO A 482 -6.42 -26.82 -22.68
N GLU A 483 -5.89 -27.31 -23.80
CA GLU A 483 -4.56 -27.95 -23.90
C GLU A 483 -3.91 -27.67 -25.27
N GLU A 484 -3.59 -26.41 -25.54
CA GLU A 484 -2.60 -26.02 -26.55
C GLU A 484 -1.54 -25.14 -25.89
N GLU A 485 -0.26 -25.42 -26.16
CA GLU A 485 0.86 -24.89 -25.41
C GLU A 485 1.09 -23.40 -25.72
N THR A 486 0.95 -22.53 -24.72
CA THR A 486 1.55 -21.20 -24.79
C THR A 486 3.07 -21.36 -24.96
N PRO A 487 3.72 -20.64 -25.91
CA PRO A 487 5.16 -20.75 -26.10
C PRO A 487 5.87 -20.40 -24.80
N VAL A 488 6.53 -21.38 -24.19
CA VAL A 488 7.15 -21.22 -22.87
C VAL A 488 8.29 -20.23 -22.99
N THR A 489 8.03 -18.99 -22.59
CA THR A 489 9.04 -17.92 -22.56
C THR A 489 10.16 -18.35 -21.64
N ASP A 490 11.39 -18.51 -22.14
CA ASP A 490 12.50 -18.90 -21.29
C ASP A 490 12.84 -17.74 -20.33
N LEU A 491 12.37 -17.89 -19.09
CA LEU A 491 12.63 -16.95 -18.01
C LEU A 491 14.11 -16.93 -17.61
N VAL A 492 14.87 -18.01 -17.83
CA VAL A 492 16.32 -18.04 -17.56
C VAL A 492 17.01 -17.10 -18.53
N GLN A 493 16.79 -17.27 -19.84
CA GLN A 493 17.35 -16.36 -20.85
C GLN A 493 16.81 -14.93 -20.74
N THR A 494 15.54 -14.74 -20.37
CA THR A 494 14.93 -13.40 -20.18
C THR A 494 15.57 -12.63 -19.01
N VAL A 495 15.70 -13.27 -17.84
CA VAL A 495 16.37 -12.67 -16.68
C VAL A 495 17.86 -12.43 -16.97
N THR A 496 18.54 -13.41 -17.59
CA THR A 496 19.96 -13.31 -17.95
C THR A 496 20.22 -12.15 -18.92
N THR A 497 19.38 -11.97 -19.94
CA THR A 497 19.46 -10.83 -20.88
C THR A 497 19.26 -9.49 -20.16
N THR A 498 18.37 -9.46 -19.16
CA THR A 498 18.15 -8.25 -18.34
C THR A 498 19.40 -7.91 -17.50
N VAL A 499 20.09 -8.91 -16.94
CA VAL A 499 21.37 -8.73 -16.23
C VAL A 499 22.44 -8.17 -17.17
N TYR A 500 22.60 -8.72 -18.38
CA TYR A 500 23.57 -8.21 -19.35
C TYR A 500 23.26 -6.76 -19.79
N HIS A 501 21.98 -6.41 -19.98
CA HIS A 501 21.55 -5.05 -20.29
C HIS A 501 21.91 -4.05 -19.17
N LEU A 502 21.67 -4.40 -17.90
CA LEU A 502 22.07 -3.56 -16.74
C LEU A 502 23.60 -3.40 -16.65
N LEU A 503 24.36 -4.41 -17.06
CA LEU A 503 25.83 -4.38 -17.14
C LEU A 503 26.35 -3.68 -18.41
N SER A 504 25.48 -3.02 -19.20
CA SER A 504 25.81 -2.39 -20.50
C SER A 504 26.60 -3.31 -21.44
N SER A 505 26.33 -4.61 -21.37
CA SER A 505 27.12 -5.68 -22.00
C SER A 505 26.23 -6.53 -22.91
N HIS A 506 26.81 -7.14 -23.95
CA HIS A 506 26.07 -7.99 -24.89
C HIS A 506 26.31 -9.47 -24.55
N PRO A 507 25.26 -10.31 -24.47
CA PRO A 507 25.43 -11.74 -24.22
C PRO A 507 26.10 -12.41 -25.43
N THR A 508 27.32 -12.92 -25.26
CA THR A 508 28.06 -13.63 -26.31
C THR A 508 27.61 -15.09 -26.42
N THR A 509 27.58 -15.82 -25.30
CA THR A 509 27.00 -17.16 -25.18
C THR A 509 26.59 -17.46 -23.73
N GLY A 510 25.31 -17.73 -23.49
CA GLY A 510 24.82 -18.30 -22.22
C GLY A 510 25.08 -17.44 -20.97
N ILE A 511 25.48 -18.12 -19.88
CA ILE A 511 25.87 -17.53 -18.58
C ILE A 511 27.40 -17.61 -18.37
N ASP A 512 28.13 -18.30 -19.26
CA ASP A 512 29.55 -18.56 -19.12
C ASP A 512 30.38 -17.25 -19.12
N GLY A 513 31.21 -17.07 -18.09
CA GLY A 513 32.01 -15.86 -17.93
C GLY A 513 31.24 -14.66 -17.34
N LEU A 514 29.98 -14.83 -16.94
CA LEU A 514 29.22 -13.80 -16.20
C LEU A 514 30.01 -13.28 -14.99
N SER A 515 30.80 -14.12 -14.31
CA SER A 515 31.59 -13.70 -13.15
C SER A 515 32.54 -12.56 -13.50
N GLN A 516 33.30 -12.69 -14.60
CA GLN A 516 34.25 -11.68 -15.05
C GLN A 516 33.56 -10.41 -15.54
N ILE A 517 32.39 -10.51 -16.17
CA ILE A 517 31.63 -9.36 -16.67
C ILE A 517 31.06 -8.56 -15.51
N VAL A 518 30.46 -9.22 -14.51
CA VAL A 518 29.94 -8.54 -13.31
C VAL A 518 31.06 -7.89 -12.52
N LEU A 519 32.18 -8.59 -12.24
CA LEU A 519 33.32 -8.02 -11.52
C LEU A 519 33.88 -6.74 -12.17
N ASN A 520 33.93 -6.70 -13.50
CA ASN A 520 34.47 -5.56 -14.23
C ASN A 520 33.49 -4.39 -14.40
N ALA A 521 32.19 -4.61 -14.31
CA ALA A 521 31.15 -3.59 -14.54
C ALA A 521 30.49 -3.10 -13.25
N LEU A 522 30.18 -3.99 -12.29
CA LEU A 522 29.47 -3.67 -11.05
C LEU A 522 30.06 -2.48 -10.25
N PRO A 523 31.40 -2.31 -10.10
CA PRO A 523 31.98 -1.17 -9.38
C PRO A 523 31.78 0.19 -10.06
N LYS A 524 31.33 0.22 -11.32
CA LYS A 524 31.15 1.42 -12.15
C LYS A 524 29.68 1.85 -12.28
N LEU A 525 28.76 1.00 -11.83
CA LEU A 525 27.31 1.25 -11.84
C LEU A 525 26.88 2.09 -10.62
N SER A 526 25.69 2.70 -10.69
CA SER A 526 25.11 3.38 -9.51
C SER A 526 24.79 2.37 -8.39
N GLU A 527 24.63 2.83 -7.14
CA GLU A 527 24.21 1.93 -6.05
C GLU A 527 22.88 1.20 -6.34
N GLU A 528 22.01 1.81 -7.14
CA GLU A 528 20.66 1.29 -7.43
C GLU A 528 20.74 0.21 -8.51
N ASP A 529 21.48 0.47 -9.59
CA ASP A 529 21.81 -0.53 -10.62
C ASP A 529 22.59 -1.71 -10.04
N GLN A 530 23.53 -1.46 -9.12
CA GLN A 530 24.24 -2.52 -8.38
C GLN A 530 23.26 -3.42 -7.62
N CYS A 531 22.29 -2.84 -6.91
CA CYS A 531 21.29 -3.61 -6.17
C CYS A 531 20.36 -4.41 -7.08
N GLU A 532 19.99 -3.87 -8.24
CA GLU A 532 19.14 -4.56 -9.20
C GLU A 532 19.89 -5.73 -9.86
N VAL A 533 21.15 -5.53 -10.29
CA VAL A 533 22.02 -6.62 -10.80
C VAL A 533 22.16 -7.75 -9.77
N LEU A 534 22.46 -7.43 -8.51
CA LEU A 534 22.61 -8.42 -7.44
C LEU A 534 21.32 -9.19 -7.16
N THR A 535 20.19 -8.49 -7.20
CA THR A 535 18.85 -9.10 -7.08
C THR A 535 18.58 -10.05 -8.24
N MET A 536 18.86 -9.60 -9.47
CA MET A 536 18.56 -10.32 -10.70
C MET A 536 19.44 -11.54 -10.93
N ILE A 537 20.72 -11.53 -10.52
CA ILE A 537 21.56 -12.73 -10.46
C ILE A 537 20.89 -13.85 -9.63
N GLY A 538 20.31 -13.49 -8.48
CA GLY A 538 19.51 -14.42 -7.67
C GLY A 538 18.20 -14.87 -8.32
N ARG A 539 17.63 -14.06 -9.24
CA ARG A 539 16.43 -14.43 -10.01
C ARG A 539 16.72 -15.43 -11.14
N ILE A 540 17.94 -15.48 -11.70
CA ILE A 540 18.33 -16.49 -12.71
C ILE A 540 18.13 -17.90 -12.12
N VAL A 541 18.57 -18.12 -10.87
CA VAL A 541 18.41 -19.42 -10.19
C VAL A 541 16.93 -19.75 -9.93
N CYS A 542 16.13 -18.75 -9.54
CA CYS A 542 14.69 -18.93 -9.34
C CYS A 542 13.98 -19.35 -10.64
N ALA A 543 14.39 -18.78 -11.79
CA ALA A 543 13.91 -19.16 -13.11
C ALA A 543 14.34 -20.58 -13.48
N GLY A 544 15.62 -20.92 -13.27
CA GLY A 544 16.16 -22.25 -13.55
C GLY A 544 15.49 -23.38 -12.77
N ALA A 545 15.03 -23.10 -11.55
CA ALA A 545 14.25 -24.03 -10.74
C ALA A 545 12.75 -24.13 -11.14
N GLY A 546 12.31 -23.44 -12.21
CA GLY A 546 10.91 -23.40 -12.64
C GLY A 546 9.96 -22.68 -11.67
N SER A 547 10.50 -21.88 -10.76
CA SER A 547 9.76 -21.29 -9.62
C SER A 547 9.46 -19.80 -9.76
N LEU A 548 10.00 -19.16 -10.80
CA LEU A 548 9.84 -17.74 -11.09
C LEU A 548 8.62 -17.50 -11.98
N VAL A 549 7.88 -16.44 -11.67
CA VAL A 549 6.80 -15.87 -12.48
C VAL A 549 7.23 -14.47 -12.91
N MET A 550 6.95 -14.12 -14.16
CA MET A 550 7.15 -12.79 -14.73
C MET A 550 5.81 -12.07 -14.79
N ASP A 551 5.61 -11.08 -13.92
CA ASP A 551 4.54 -10.08 -14.08
C ASP A 551 5.00 -9.10 -15.18
N GLN A 552 4.27 -8.99 -16.29
CA GLN A 552 4.44 -7.93 -17.29
C GLN A 552 3.32 -6.88 -17.16
N PRO A 553 3.42 -5.91 -16.24
CA PRO A 553 2.49 -4.79 -16.17
C PRO A 553 2.73 -3.82 -17.33
N SER A 554 1.67 -3.45 -18.05
CA SER A 554 1.72 -2.76 -19.35
C SER A 554 2.38 -1.37 -19.37
N ASN A 555 2.75 -0.82 -18.21
CA ASN A 555 3.28 0.54 -18.07
C ASN A 555 4.52 0.64 -17.14
N VAL A 556 5.30 -0.44 -16.99
CA VAL A 556 6.61 -0.41 -16.31
C VAL A 556 7.74 -0.58 -17.33
N THR A 557 8.82 0.17 -17.17
CA THR A 557 10.07 0.01 -17.93
C THR A 557 10.86 -1.21 -17.47
N GLY A 558 10.30 -2.41 -17.73
CA GLY A 558 10.95 -3.70 -17.48
C GLY A 558 10.01 -4.77 -16.93
N PRO A 559 10.29 -6.07 -17.18
CA PRO A 559 9.54 -7.18 -16.59
C PRO A 559 9.80 -7.30 -15.08
N GLN A 560 8.75 -7.55 -14.28
CA GLN A 560 8.89 -7.77 -12.83
C GLN A 560 8.93 -9.28 -12.53
N PHE A 561 9.91 -9.71 -11.73
CA PHE A 561 10.12 -11.12 -11.42
C PHE A 561 9.82 -11.47 -9.96
N ARG A 562 9.05 -12.55 -9.75
CA ARG A 562 8.70 -13.06 -8.40
C ARG A 562 8.85 -14.58 -8.34
N CYS A 563 9.51 -15.07 -7.29
CA CYS A 563 9.66 -16.49 -7.00
C CYS A 563 8.55 -17.00 -6.06
N LEU A 564 7.90 -18.09 -6.44
CA LEU A 564 6.83 -18.74 -5.67
C LEU A 564 7.34 -19.44 -4.39
N ILE A 565 8.65 -19.72 -4.31
CA ILE A 565 9.30 -20.26 -3.10
C ILE A 565 9.88 -19.10 -2.27
N CYS A 566 10.86 -18.37 -2.80
CA CYS A 566 11.62 -17.37 -2.02
C CYS A 566 10.79 -16.19 -1.50
N ASP A 567 9.81 -15.70 -2.27
CA ASP A 567 8.97 -14.55 -1.87
C ASP A 567 7.64 -14.98 -1.21
N SER A 568 7.57 -16.22 -0.69
CA SER A 568 6.37 -16.79 -0.06
C SER A 568 6.44 -16.78 1.48
N ILE A 569 5.26 -16.75 2.13
CA ILE A 569 5.11 -16.87 3.60
C ILE A 569 5.01 -18.35 4.02
N SER A 570 4.55 -19.21 3.11
CA SER A 570 4.47 -20.66 3.27
C SER A 570 4.83 -21.27 1.91
N PRO A 571 5.99 -21.93 1.78
CA PRO A 571 6.45 -22.47 0.50
C PRO A 571 5.68 -23.76 0.17
N ARG A 572 4.72 -23.65 -0.77
CA ARG A 572 4.19 -24.83 -1.47
C ARG A 572 5.25 -25.31 -2.45
N LEU A 573 5.62 -26.60 -2.40
CA LEU A 573 6.58 -27.17 -3.36
C LEU A 573 5.95 -27.24 -4.77
N PRO A 574 6.55 -26.60 -5.78
CA PRO A 574 6.34 -26.94 -7.19
C PRO A 574 7.21 -28.17 -7.54
N ASN A 575 6.95 -28.78 -8.70
CA ASN A 575 7.85 -29.81 -9.22
C ASN A 575 9.17 -29.16 -9.67
N ASN A 576 10.25 -29.38 -8.91
CA ASN A 576 11.60 -28.96 -9.26
C ASN A 576 12.00 -29.54 -10.63
N ARG A 577 12.17 -28.68 -11.63
CA ARG A 577 13.06 -28.98 -12.76
C ARG A 577 14.48 -28.57 -12.33
N PRO A 578 15.49 -29.46 -12.38
CA PRO A 578 16.87 -29.06 -12.11
C PRO A 578 17.37 -28.11 -13.20
N LEU A 579 17.94 -26.96 -12.80
CA LEU A 579 18.79 -26.18 -13.69
C LEU A 579 20.03 -27.02 -14.05
N GLU A 580 20.48 -26.95 -15.31
CA GLU A 580 21.72 -27.59 -15.74
C GLU A 580 22.89 -27.15 -14.85
N SER A 581 23.68 -28.11 -14.36
CA SER A 581 24.58 -27.87 -13.23
C SER A 581 25.77 -26.94 -13.55
N SER A 582 26.09 -26.75 -14.83
CA SER A 582 27.04 -25.73 -15.31
C SER A 582 26.55 -24.32 -14.97
N ASN A 583 25.33 -23.99 -15.39
CA ASN A 583 24.72 -22.67 -15.20
C ASN A 583 24.57 -22.31 -13.71
N PHE A 584 24.20 -23.27 -12.86
CA PHE A 584 24.15 -23.05 -11.41
C PHE A 584 25.54 -22.75 -10.82
N SER A 585 26.57 -23.49 -11.26
CA SER A 585 27.94 -23.34 -10.77
C SER A 585 28.50 -21.94 -11.06
N GLU A 586 28.34 -21.43 -12.28
CA GLU A 586 28.86 -20.11 -12.66
C GLU A 586 28.12 -18.97 -11.93
N ILE A 587 26.80 -19.11 -11.66
CA ILE A 587 26.06 -18.14 -10.83
C ILE A 587 26.56 -18.14 -9.38
N CYS A 588 26.80 -19.32 -8.78
CA CYS A 588 27.28 -19.43 -7.41
C CYS A 588 28.71 -18.88 -7.26
N LYS A 589 29.59 -19.19 -8.23
CA LYS A 589 30.93 -18.59 -8.37
C LYS A 589 30.84 -17.06 -8.49
N THR A 590 29.99 -16.56 -9.39
CA THR A 590 29.75 -15.11 -9.59
C THR A 590 29.37 -14.43 -8.27
N MET A 591 28.39 -14.96 -7.53
CA MET A 591 28.00 -14.39 -6.23
C MET A 591 29.14 -14.44 -5.20
N THR A 592 29.94 -15.51 -5.20
CA THR A 592 31.09 -15.67 -4.29
C THR A 592 32.19 -14.64 -4.58
N GLU A 593 32.55 -14.44 -5.85
CA GLU A 593 33.56 -13.47 -6.29
C GLU A 593 33.12 -12.02 -6.06
N ILE A 594 31.81 -11.75 -6.02
CA ILE A 594 31.21 -10.44 -5.77
C ILE A 594 31.28 -10.01 -4.29
N ILE A 595 31.31 -10.94 -3.34
CA ILE A 595 31.26 -10.65 -1.88
C ILE A 595 32.31 -9.62 -1.42
N PRO A 596 33.59 -9.67 -1.85
CA PRO A 596 34.57 -8.63 -1.50
C PRO A 596 34.28 -7.28 -2.16
N VAL A 597 33.74 -7.26 -3.39
CA VAL A 597 33.50 -6.05 -4.18
C VAL A 597 32.39 -5.20 -3.57
N VAL A 598 31.31 -5.82 -3.08
CA VAL A 598 30.15 -5.09 -2.52
C VAL A 598 30.40 -4.49 -1.13
N GLN A 599 31.54 -4.77 -0.47
CA GLN A 599 31.80 -4.36 0.91
C GLN A 599 31.66 -2.85 1.17
N GLY A 600 31.93 -2.02 0.14
CA GLY A 600 31.86 -0.56 0.21
C GLY A 600 30.45 0.05 0.23
N SER A 601 29.44 -0.61 -0.36
CA SER A 601 28.05 -0.10 -0.38
C SER A 601 27.17 -0.81 0.65
N ARG A 602 26.48 -0.01 1.47
CA ARG A 602 25.52 -0.53 2.46
C ARG A 602 24.36 -1.25 1.78
N LYS A 603 23.83 -0.68 0.68
CA LYS A 603 22.69 -1.23 -0.07
C LYS A 603 23.08 -2.52 -0.81
N ALA A 604 24.22 -2.52 -1.50
CA ALA A 604 24.68 -3.67 -2.28
C ALA A 604 24.87 -4.93 -1.41
N ARG A 605 25.40 -4.80 -0.19
CA ARG A 605 25.52 -5.93 0.76
C ARG A 605 24.17 -6.53 1.15
N ILE A 606 23.15 -5.70 1.33
CA ILE A 606 21.80 -6.16 1.65
C ILE A 606 21.17 -6.88 0.44
N ALA A 607 21.32 -6.34 -0.77
CA ALA A 607 20.85 -6.97 -2.00
C ALA A 607 21.54 -8.33 -2.26
N ALA A 608 22.87 -8.40 -2.12
CA ALA A 608 23.64 -9.63 -2.25
C ALA A 608 23.23 -10.70 -1.23
N MET A 609 22.88 -10.32 0.01
CA MET A 609 22.38 -11.26 1.02
C MET A 609 21.06 -11.93 0.59
N PHE A 610 20.12 -11.17 0.01
CA PHE A 610 18.90 -11.75 -0.57
C PHE A 610 19.18 -12.55 -1.86
N GLY A 611 20.17 -12.17 -2.66
CA GLY A 611 20.67 -12.96 -3.78
C GLY A 611 21.18 -14.33 -3.35
N ILE A 612 21.99 -14.39 -2.28
CA ILE A 612 22.48 -15.62 -1.64
C ILE A 612 21.32 -16.46 -1.11
N ARG A 613 20.32 -15.85 -0.45
CA ARG A 613 19.12 -16.57 -0.02
C ARG A 613 18.43 -17.27 -1.18
N ASN A 614 18.33 -16.64 -2.35
CA ASN A 614 17.74 -17.25 -3.54
C ASN A 614 18.60 -18.40 -4.07
N ILE A 615 19.94 -18.26 -4.12
CA ILE A 615 20.86 -19.33 -4.53
C ILE A 615 20.74 -20.54 -3.60
N VAL A 616 20.82 -20.35 -2.28
CA VAL A 616 20.76 -21.43 -1.27
C VAL A 616 19.38 -22.10 -1.23
N MET A 617 18.29 -21.34 -1.37
CA MET A 617 16.94 -21.90 -1.44
C MET A 617 16.71 -22.79 -2.67
N HIS A 618 17.48 -22.61 -3.74
CA HIS A 618 17.34 -23.33 -5.01
C HIS A 618 18.57 -24.18 -5.42
N ASP A 619 19.56 -24.38 -4.53
CA ASP A 619 20.72 -25.25 -4.82
C ASP A 619 20.23 -26.67 -5.18
N PRO A 620 20.53 -27.18 -6.40
CA PRO A 620 20.00 -28.46 -6.89
C PRO A 620 20.79 -29.67 -6.38
N LYS A 621 22.01 -29.47 -5.85
CA LYS A 621 22.91 -30.55 -5.42
C LYS A 621 23.23 -30.55 -3.93
N ASN A 622 22.93 -29.45 -3.23
CA ASN A 622 23.34 -29.18 -1.85
C ASN A 622 24.86 -28.98 -1.69
N GLU A 623 25.55 -28.46 -2.70
CA GLU A 623 27.01 -28.20 -2.64
C GLU A 623 27.34 -26.95 -1.78
N ASN A 624 26.44 -25.97 -1.70
CA ASN A 624 26.72 -24.65 -1.09
C ASN A 624 25.95 -24.40 0.22
N VAL A 625 25.23 -25.41 0.71
CA VAL A 625 24.29 -25.28 1.84
C VAL A 625 24.94 -25.55 3.22
N ALA A 626 26.25 -25.77 3.29
CA ALA A 626 26.96 -26.01 4.54
C ALA A 626 27.38 -24.68 5.21
N LEU A 627 26.75 -24.34 6.33
CA LEU A 627 26.75 -22.99 6.90
C LEU A 627 28.12 -22.47 7.36
N HIS A 628 29.07 -23.36 7.68
CA HIS A 628 30.42 -23.01 8.14
C HIS A 628 31.53 -23.22 7.10
N SER A 629 31.23 -23.89 5.98
CA SER A 629 32.24 -24.33 5.00
C SER A 629 31.94 -23.92 3.57
N SER A 630 30.74 -23.40 3.26
CA SER A 630 30.50 -22.67 2.02
C SER A 630 30.77 -21.17 2.22
N PRO A 631 31.37 -20.47 1.23
CA PRO A 631 31.61 -19.02 1.32
C PRO A 631 30.33 -18.21 1.57
N LEU A 632 29.19 -18.69 1.02
CA LEU A 632 27.89 -18.06 1.18
C LEU A 632 27.34 -18.22 2.61
N GLY A 633 27.57 -19.38 3.23
CA GLY A 633 27.24 -19.64 4.64
C GLY A 633 28.10 -18.82 5.58
N GLU A 634 29.42 -18.80 5.36
CA GLU A 634 30.35 -18.05 6.20
C GLU A 634 30.06 -16.55 6.15
N TRP A 635 29.80 -15.97 4.97
CA TRP A 635 29.44 -14.56 4.85
C TRP A 635 28.07 -14.24 5.44
N CYS A 636 27.12 -15.19 5.43
CA CYS A 636 25.86 -15.08 6.17
C CYS A 636 26.10 -15.00 7.69
N LEU A 637 26.98 -15.87 8.24
CA LEU A 637 27.37 -15.82 9.64
C LEU A 637 28.09 -14.51 10.00
N GLN A 638 29.14 -14.13 9.26
CA GLN A 638 29.88 -12.87 9.44
C GLN A 638 28.94 -11.65 9.42
N SER A 639 27.93 -11.66 8.55
CA SER A 639 26.95 -10.56 8.42
C SER A 639 26.03 -10.40 9.63
N LEU A 640 25.78 -11.45 10.42
CA LEU A 640 25.08 -11.34 11.72
C LEU A 640 25.85 -10.49 12.74
N ARG A 641 27.17 -10.32 12.55
CA ARG A 641 28.04 -9.46 13.39
C ARG A 641 28.37 -8.11 12.74
N SER A 642 27.73 -7.77 11.61
CA SER A 642 27.91 -6.45 10.98
C SER A 642 27.42 -5.31 11.89
N SER A 643 28.06 -4.15 11.83
CA SER A 643 27.55 -2.92 12.45
C SER A 643 26.23 -2.45 11.83
N LEU A 644 25.98 -2.77 10.55
CA LEU A 644 24.76 -2.43 9.82
C LEU A 644 23.59 -3.32 10.25
N ARG A 645 22.57 -2.73 10.90
CA ARG A 645 21.40 -3.45 11.46
C ARG A 645 20.59 -4.14 10.36
N GLU A 646 20.42 -3.49 9.22
CA GLU A 646 19.69 -4.00 8.06
C GLU A 646 20.37 -5.24 7.48
N LEU A 647 21.71 -5.30 7.52
CA LEU A 647 22.47 -6.46 7.05
C LEU A 647 22.42 -7.62 8.05
N ARG A 648 22.49 -7.35 9.37
CA ARG A 648 22.23 -8.37 10.41
C ARG A 648 20.83 -8.98 10.22
N MET A 649 19.84 -8.14 9.94
CA MET A 649 18.46 -8.57 9.68
C MET A 649 18.27 -9.33 8.36
N ALA A 650 18.98 -8.96 7.28
CA ALA A 650 18.96 -9.69 6.02
C ALA A 650 19.63 -11.07 6.17
N ALA A 651 20.74 -11.15 6.92
CA ALA A 651 21.38 -12.41 7.28
C ALA A 651 20.45 -13.29 8.13
N GLY A 652 19.77 -12.73 9.14
CA GLY A 652 18.77 -13.45 9.94
C GLY A 652 17.56 -13.98 9.14
N GLN A 653 17.19 -13.32 8.04
CA GLN A 653 16.16 -13.80 7.09
C GLN A 653 16.69 -14.82 6.08
N THR A 654 18.00 -14.89 5.90
CA THR A 654 18.70 -15.82 4.98
C THR A 654 19.08 -17.11 5.68
N LEU A 655 19.41 -17.04 6.98
CA LEU A 655 19.82 -18.16 7.81
C LEU A 655 18.89 -19.40 7.75
N PRO A 656 17.53 -19.28 7.72
CA PRO A 656 16.65 -20.44 7.57
C PRO A 656 16.76 -21.18 6.24
N ALA A 657 17.32 -20.56 5.18
CA ALA A 657 17.55 -21.25 3.90
C ALA A 657 18.55 -22.41 4.04
N PHE A 658 19.50 -22.28 4.96
CA PHE A 658 20.46 -23.34 5.34
C PHE A 658 19.83 -24.46 6.19
N LEU A 659 18.53 -24.37 6.52
CA LEU A 659 17.78 -25.39 7.28
C LEU A 659 16.57 -25.96 6.51
N ARG A 660 16.45 -25.65 5.21
CA ARG A 660 15.32 -26.02 4.35
C ARG A 660 14.99 -27.53 4.39
N ALA A 661 13.71 -27.86 4.27
CA ALA A 661 13.16 -29.20 4.50
C ALA A 661 13.72 -30.31 3.59
N ASN A 662 14.32 -29.98 2.45
CA ASN A 662 14.93 -30.91 1.49
C ASN A 662 16.44 -31.17 1.73
N LEU A 663 17.03 -30.65 2.80
CA LEU A 663 18.38 -31.05 3.25
C LEU A 663 18.32 -32.38 4.02
N SER A 664 19.41 -33.16 4.00
CA SER A 664 19.55 -34.32 4.88
C SER A 664 19.47 -33.93 6.37
N SER A 665 19.11 -34.88 7.22
CA SER A 665 19.08 -34.74 8.68
C SER A 665 20.39 -34.16 9.22
N ASP A 666 21.51 -34.62 8.67
CA ASP A 666 22.83 -34.43 9.26
C ASP A 666 23.39 -33.04 8.92
N ILE A 667 23.22 -32.61 7.67
CA ILE A 667 23.54 -31.24 7.23
C ILE A 667 22.65 -30.24 7.99
N ARG A 668 21.33 -30.52 8.09
CA ARG A 668 20.38 -29.65 8.78
C ARG A 668 20.72 -29.53 10.28
N ARG A 669 21.07 -30.65 10.93
CA ARG A 669 21.47 -30.69 12.34
C ARG A 669 22.78 -29.94 12.57
N ALA A 670 23.80 -30.16 11.73
CA ALA A 670 25.06 -29.45 11.82
C ALA A 670 24.86 -27.93 11.66
N ASN A 671 24.16 -27.51 10.61
CA ASN A 671 23.83 -26.10 10.37
C ASN A 671 23.04 -25.48 11.53
N PHE A 672 22.09 -26.22 12.14
CA PHE A 672 21.31 -25.72 13.28
C PHE A 672 22.19 -25.52 14.52
N VAL A 673 23.05 -26.48 14.85
CA VAL A 673 24.01 -26.36 15.96
C VAL A 673 24.94 -25.16 15.75
N ILE A 674 25.54 -25.03 14.57
CA ILE A 674 26.41 -23.90 14.20
C ILE A 674 25.66 -22.57 14.31
N ALA A 675 24.43 -22.48 13.80
CA ALA A 675 23.63 -21.26 13.87
C ALA A 675 23.29 -20.87 15.32
N LEU A 676 22.95 -21.85 16.16
CA LEU A 676 22.63 -21.66 17.56
C LEU A 676 23.86 -21.22 18.36
N GLU A 677 24.99 -21.94 18.23
CA GLU A 677 26.27 -21.58 18.84
C GLU A 677 26.72 -20.19 18.42
N TYR A 678 26.63 -19.85 17.13
CA TYR A 678 27.07 -18.55 16.62
C TYR A 678 26.23 -17.39 17.17
N LEU A 679 24.92 -17.57 17.30
CA LEU A 679 24.00 -16.59 17.88
C LEU A 679 24.14 -16.50 19.40
N GLN A 680 24.36 -17.60 20.10
CA GLN A 680 24.67 -17.59 21.54
C GLN A 680 25.96 -16.81 21.82
N ASN A 681 27.05 -17.09 21.10
CA ASN A 681 28.33 -16.36 21.15
C ASN A 681 28.21 -14.86 20.78
N VAL A 682 27.06 -14.43 20.25
CA VAL A 682 26.75 -13.03 19.95
C VAL A 682 25.86 -12.41 21.03
N LEU A 683 24.88 -13.15 21.58
CA LEU A 683 24.06 -12.69 22.70
C LEU A 683 24.83 -12.55 24.02
N GLU A 684 25.82 -13.40 24.25
CA GLU A 684 26.71 -13.33 25.42
C GLU A 684 27.57 -12.05 25.43
N LYS A 685 27.61 -11.31 24.32
CA LYS A 685 28.21 -9.97 24.25
C LYS A 685 27.13 -8.94 24.53
N VAL A 686 27.42 -8.00 25.43
CA VAL A 686 26.45 -7.03 25.97
C VAL A 686 26.21 -5.83 25.01
N ASP A 687 26.32 -6.07 23.70
CA ASP A 687 26.10 -5.09 22.65
C ASP A 687 24.60 -5.04 22.27
N MET A 688 23.84 -4.24 23.02
CA MET A 688 22.37 -4.07 22.84
C MET A 688 21.89 -4.00 21.38
N PRO A 689 22.52 -3.27 20.44
CA PRO A 689 22.04 -3.19 19.05
C PRO A 689 22.15 -4.52 18.28
N ILE A 690 23.05 -5.42 18.68
CA ILE A 690 23.25 -6.72 18.04
C ILE A 690 22.28 -7.76 18.62
N GLN A 691 21.98 -7.65 19.93
CA GLN A 691 21.07 -8.55 20.64
C GLN A 691 19.67 -8.57 20.04
N GLU A 692 19.07 -7.42 19.71
CA GLU A 692 17.77 -7.32 19.02
C GLU A 692 17.74 -8.22 17.77
N THR A 693 18.65 -7.98 16.84
CA THR A 693 18.74 -8.72 15.57
C THR A 693 19.04 -10.21 15.76
N SER A 694 19.74 -10.57 16.84
CA SER A 694 20.07 -11.96 17.17
C SER A 694 18.88 -12.72 17.79
N ILE A 695 18.07 -12.06 18.63
CA ILE A 695 16.80 -12.58 19.14
C ILE A 695 15.82 -12.81 17.98
N MET A 696 15.73 -11.87 17.04
CA MET A 696 14.91 -12.04 15.83
C MET A 696 15.38 -13.22 14.97
N ALA A 697 16.70 -13.40 14.80
CA ALA A 697 17.27 -14.55 14.09
C ALA A 697 16.99 -15.89 14.81
N LEU A 698 17.11 -15.96 16.14
CA LEU A 698 16.72 -17.14 16.92
C LEU A 698 15.22 -17.47 16.76
N GLY A 699 14.35 -16.45 16.72
CA GLY A 699 12.93 -16.63 16.42
C GLY A 699 12.70 -17.25 15.03
N ARG A 700 13.42 -16.79 13.99
CA ARG A 700 13.38 -17.39 12.65
C ARG A 700 13.83 -18.87 12.67
N LEU A 701 14.88 -19.19 13.41
CA LEU A 701 15.39 -20.56 13.57
C LEU A 701 14.38 -21.47 14.27
N ALA A 702 13.82 -21.02 15.39
CA ALA A 702 12.81 -21.76 16.14
C ALA A 702 11.56 -22.04 15.31
N GLU A 703 11.04 -21.05 14.58
CA GLU A 703 9.92 -21.26 13.65
C GLU A 703 10.24 -22.30 12.56
N SER A 704 11.45 -22.30 12.00
CA SER A 704 11.83 -23.29 10.99
C SER A 704 11.85 -24.72 11.56
N VAL A 705 12.43 -24.92 12.75
CA VAL A 705 12.48 -26.24 13.41
C VAL A 705 11.09 -26.70 13.84
N LEU A 706 10.26 -25.82 14.42
CA LEU A 706 8.89 -26.15 14.83
C LEU A 706 8.03 -26.58 13.63
N SER A 707 8.19 -25.95 12.47
CA SER A 707 7.49 -26.34 11.24
C SER A 707 7.83 -27.75 10.71
N TYR A 708 8.77 -28.46 11.34
CA TYR A 708 9.18 -29.83 11.02
C TYR A 708 8.91 -30.84 12.16
N LEU A 709 8.19 -30.44 13.22
CA LEU A 709 7.78 -31.32 14.33
C LEU A 709 6.29 -31.69 14.29
N ASP A 710 5.48 -31.04 13.45
CA ASP A 710 4.07 -31.36 13.21
C ASP A 710 3.87 -32.37 12.04
N VAL A 711 4.74 -33.38 11.93
CA VAL A 711 4.70 -34.46 10.89
C VAL A 711 4.96 -35.83 11.50
#